data_AF-A0A1Y4R7H7-F1
#
_entry.id   AF-A0A1Y4R7H7-F1
#
_cell.length_a   1.000
_cell.length_b   1.000
_cell.length_c   1.000
_cell.angle_alpha   90.00
_cell.angle_beta   90.00
_cell.angle_gamma   90.00
#
_symmetry.space_group_name_H-M   'P 1'
#
loop_
_entity.id
_entity.type
_entity.pdbx_description
1 polymer ?
#
loop_
_entity_poly.entity_id
_entity_poly.type
_entity_poly.pdbx_seq_one_letter_code
_entity_poly.pdbx_strand_id
1 'polypeptide(L)'
;MRTYEIVGETVSISTEVENERYIRVETDDLIVQAVKALDAWYSSQGDVIKAKKNIDNIIISTLLPICKKGVSILAENGIYSIDENMFFKKYVGSSYGDIDDLLDEGVDRVQEIEQQKQAEIRYRQARKDSRGRVVGGGFGLGGAVKGMATAGVINATTGMGHSLINAVGNMGTSMAAGASKASVYSGLKGELHGLFVDVCYCVPRGIRAELEKININCKYVTVGEYDQAQAIIKNYKEGRIPEDQKKKQIVAALQLNPYSMSVYELIWNDYGDPNGDLSKMCKYFGGALEEYIKRVSEQYGDEIFTKHCDVYEKAFDKKQVEVACEENIQTALDTLVRYCDEHGLSQESIPHIQRCRTILEDIDRDLKTAHGTVYETRELAQAVRKDYQLFYGALKDRKILDEQVYDEVKSLNFVTTEFRNQLRGLYEREQERRKPERIKNSLEELLAHNLEDEIVSGGWINIGEKAMEQKLPVIKTVTSMPTEEVPLVLIGRSDNGKSGVLITNLALRVYSKGLLFTENKSYPIETIEEIKCIDADKYSILIKDQESVNIPLKRGKLSPENQIALGYFINKATQMINNLYFEDRQRLYRILNAAHICVCGEYLLPGETICPSCRRMLTDSGDFVETQECPDCHSLVLVGKRFCSTCGYSFCGEMNGGSVNELITVNEVVEDNCLQSQDAVVQIEEDGSGQEEGVEQKEIQESESAPIEFLNCPNCGYQVPFGKKFCSRCGSPILKKEDNNNSLAGIRCRNCGNLIKPGKKFCTACGTPINEKGEHDNE
;
A
#
# COMPACT_ATOMS: atom_id res chain seq x y z
N MET A 1 -37.30 24.60 34.86
CA MET A 1 -36.98 23.29 35.45
C MET A 1 -36.89 22.26 34.36
N ARG A 2 -35.69 21.71 34.17
CA ARG A 2 -35.34 20.76 33.10
C ARG A 2 -34.93 19.43 33.74
N THR A 3 -35.26 18.31 33.11
CA THR A 3 -34.97 16.96 33.64
C THR A 3 -34.13 16.14 32.67
N TYR A 4 -33.27 15.28 33.22
CA TYR A 4 -32.44 14.33 32.49
C TYR A 4 -32.46 12.99 33.23
N GLU A 5 -32.57 11.87 32.52
CA GLU A 5 -32.53 10.53 33.12
C GLU A 5 -31.09 9.98 33.06
N ILE A 6 -30.36 10.07 34.17
CA ILE A 6 -28.93 9.71 34.22
C ILE A 6 -28.75 8.42 35.01
N VAL A 7 -28.29 7.35 34.35
CA VAL A 7 -28.04 5.99 34.89
C VAL A 7 -29.20 5.31 35.65
N GLY A 8 -30.42 5.88 35.59
CA GLY A 8 -31.61 5.43 36.33
C GLY A 8 -32.06 6.38 37.46
N GLU A 9 -31.45 7.57 37.58
CA GLU A 9 -31.81 8.62 38.53
C GLU A 9 -32.24 9.90 37.78
N THR A 10 -33.41 10.45 38.12
CA THR A 10 -33.92 11.69 37.51
C THR A 10 -33.17 12.92 38.03
N VAL A 11 -32.30 13.50 37.20
CA VAL A 11 -31.58 14.74 37.51
C VAL A 11 -32.42 15.95 37.11
N SER A 12 -32.89 16.71 38.09
CA SER A 12 -33.71 17.91 37.88
C SER A 12 -32.91 19.19 38.08
N ILE A 13 -32.82 20.03 37.05
CA ILE A 13 -32.18 21.34 37.08
C ILE A 13 -33.21 22.40 37.50
N SER A 14 -32.97 23.05 38.64
CA SER A 14 -33.84 24.12 39.15
C SER A 14 -33.61 25.45 38.41
N THR A 15 -34.59 26.35 38.46
CA THR A 15 -34.54 27.64 37.76
C THR A 15 -33.34 28.48 38.21
N GLU A 16 -32.91 28.39 39.47
CA GLU A 16 -31.73 29.10 39.99
C GLU A 16 -30.44 28.58 39.36
N VAL A 17 -30.36 27.30 39.00
CA VAL A 17 -29.23 26.72 38.25
C VAL A 17 -29.32 27.09 36.76
N GLU A 18 -30.53 27.15 36.18
CA GLU A 18 -30.73 27.64 34.81
C GLU A 18 -30.31 29.14 34.69
N ASN A 19 -30.62 29.97 35.70
CA ASN A 19 -30.21 31.38 35.80
C ASN A 19 -28.69 31.54 35.95
N GLU A 20 -28.06 30.79 36.85
CA GLU A 20 -26.60 30.78 37.00
C GLU A 20 -25.90 30.39 35.70
N ARG A 21 -26.37 29.31 35.07
CA ARG A 21 -25.85 28.81 33.80
C ARG A 21 -26.01 29.82 32.66
N TYR A 22 -27.07 30.64 32.69
CA TYR A 22 -27.20 31.76 31.76
C TYR A 22 -26.10 32.80 31.96
N ILE A 23 -25.88 33.31 33.19
CA ILE A 23 -24.79 34.26 33.48
C ILE A 23 -23.46 33.71 32.99
N ARG A 24 -23.13 32.46 33.34
CA ARG A 24 -21.87 31.82 32.97
C ARG A 24 -21.66 31.67 31.46
N VAL A 25 -22.67 31.22 30.71
CA VAL A 25 -22.55 31.10 29.24
C VAL A 25 -22.31 32.46 28.58
N GLU A 26 -22.87 33.53 29.14
CA GLU A 26 -22.71 34.89 28.62
C GLU A 26 -21.44 35.60 29.11
N THR A 27 -20.76 35.13 30.18
CA THR A 27 -19.55 35.77 30.73
C THR A 27 -18.26 34.96 30.60
N ASP A 28 -18.31 33.63 30.69
CA ASP A 28 -17.10 32.81 30.93
C ASP A 28 -16.10 32.87 29.77
N ASP A 29 -16.56 32.88 28.52
CA ASP A 29 -15.64 33.05 27.37
C ASP A 29 -15.03 34.46 27.32
N LEU A 30 -15.79 35.51 27.68
CA LEU A 30 -15.25 36.88 27.79
C LEU A 30 -14.18 36.96 28.90
N ILE A 31 -14.38 36.26 30.02
CA ILE A 31 -13.38 36.13 31.09
C ILE A 31 -12.15 35.38 30.59
N VAL A 32 -12.32 34.26 29.88
CA VAL A 32 -11.22 33.48 29.30
C VAL A 32 -10.44 34.29 28.26
N GLN A 33 -11.11 35.08 27.41
CA GLN A 33 -10.48 36.00 26.48
C GLN A 33 -9.70 37.11 27.20
N ALA A 34 -10.29 37.73 28.23
CA ALA A 34 -9.66 38.78 29.03
C ALA A 34 -8.39 38.27 29.73
N VAL A 35 -8.44 37.10 30.36
CA VAL A 35 -7.29 36.49 31.05
C VAL A 35 -6.18 36.14 30.06
N LYS A 36 -6.50 35.54 28.90
CA LYS A 36 -5.54 35.30 27.82
C LYS A 36 -4.91 36.60 27.30
N ALA A 37 -5.70 37.66 27.18
CA ALA A 37 -5.22 38.97 26.76
C ALA A 37 -4.27 39.60 27.78
N LEU A 38 -4.56 39.50 29.09
CA LEU A 38 -3.63 39.95 30.14
C LEU A 38 -2.34 39.10 30.13
N ASP A 39 -2.43 37.77 30.04
CA ASP A 39 -1.28 36.88 30.01
C ASP A 39 -0.31 37.19 28.86
N ALA A 40 -0.85 37.44 27.67
CA ALA A 40 -0.10 37.84 26.49
C ALA A 40 0.47 39.27 26.61
N TRP A 41 -0.37 40.22 27.06
CA TRP A 41 0.04 41.61 27.28
C TRP A 41 1.18 41.70 28.31
N TYR A 42 1.05 41.02 29.45
CA TYR A 42 2.01 41.08 30.55
C TYR A 42 3.35 40.56 30.05
N SER A 43 3.34 39.37 29.46
CA SER A 43 4.53 38.72 28.89
C SER A 43 5.27 39.61 27.86
N SER A 44 4.57 40.52 27.18
CA SER A 44 5.17 41.45 26.20
C SER A 44 5.79 42.72 26.80
N GLN A 45 5.54 43.07 28.07
CA GLN A 45 6.13 44.27 28.69
C GLN A 45 7.65 44.13 28.88
N GLY A 46 8.08 42.97 29.38
CA GLY A 46 9.49 42.63 29.62
C GLY A 46 10.16 43.32 30.82
N ASP A 47 9.42 44.13 31.58
CA ASP A 47 9.88 44.84 32.78
C ASP A 47 8.65 45.20 33.65
N VAL A 48 8.73 45.02 34.96
CA VAL A 48 7.64 45.36 35.90
C VAL A 48 7.32 46.86 35.91
N ILE A 49 8.33 47.73 35.71
CA ILE A 49 8.13 49.19 35.64
C ILE A 49 7.28 49.57 34.42
N LYS A 50 7.41 48.84 33.31
CA LYS A 50 6.56 49.02 32.14
C LYS A 50 5.16 48.46 32.36
N ALA A 51 5.05 47.30 33.02
CA ALA A 51 3.76 46.73 33.38
C ALA A 51 2.95 47.69 34.27
N LYS A 52 3.51 48.15 35.40
CA LYS A 52 2.85 49.10 36.31
C LYS A 52 2.44 50.39 35.61
N LYS A 53 3.27 50.94 34.73
CA LYS A 53 2.94 52.16 33.97
C LYS A 53 1.73 51.98 33.03
N ASN A 54 1.43 50.75 32.59
CA ASN A 54 0.50 50.47 31.51
C ASN A 54 -0.71 49.61 31.94
N ILE A 55 -0.79 49.16 33.20
CA ILE A 55 -1.73 48.14 33.68
C ILE A 55 -3.20 48.57 33.54
N ASP A 56 -3.52 49.82 33.86
CA ASP A 56 -4.85 50.42 33.75
C ASP A 56 -5.45 50.20 32.35
N ASN A 57 -4.64 50.39 31.32
CA ASN A 57 -5.10 50.34 29.93
C ASN A 57 -5.51 48.93 29.51
N ILE A 58 -4.76 47.89 29.91
CA ILE A 58 -5.13 46.50 29.61
C ILE A 58 -6.31 46.06 30.47
N ILE A 59 -6.35 46.42 31.75
CA ILE A 59 -7.43 46.04 32.67
C ILE A 59 -8.75 46.68 32.25
N ILE A 60 -8.78 47.99 31.95
CA ILE A 60 -9.99 48.67 31.50
C ILE A 60 -10.46 48.10 30.15
N SER A 61 -9.56 47.90 29.19
CA SER A 61 -9.94 47.39 27.85
C SER A 61 -10.40 45.93 27.85
N THR A 62 -9.96 45.10 28.79
CA THR A 62 -10.38 43.70 28.92
C THR A 62 -11.59 43.49 29.83
N LEU A 63 -11.77 44.29 30.89
CA LEU A 63 -12.93 44.20 31.78
C LEU A 63 -14.17 44.93 31.25
N LEU A 64 -14.01 46.00 30.46
CA LEU A 64 -15.15 46.77 29.94
C LEU A 64 -16.11 45.93 29.07
N PRO A 65 -15.66 45.02 28.19
CA PRO A 65 -16.56 44.08 27.50
C PRO A 65 -17.40 43.21 28.45
N ILE A 66 -16.79 42.70 29.53
CA ILE A 66 -17.47 41.86 30.52
C ILE A 66 -18.50 42.70 31.31
N CYS A 67 -18.12 43.91 31.75
CA CYS A 67 -19.02 44.84 32.44
C CYS A 67 -20.20 45.27 31.54
N LYS A 68 -19.95 45.54 30.26
CA LYS A 68 -20.99 45.80 29.26
C LYS A 68 -21.97 44.66 29.13
N LYS A 69 -21.47 43.42 29.04
CA LYS A 69 -22.35 42.26 28.94
C LYS A 69 -23.15 42.03 30.23
N GLY A 70 -22.56 42.29 31.41
CA GLY A 70 -23.27 42.30 32.67
C GLY A 70 -24.41 43.32 32.73
N VAL A 71 -24.17 44.57 32.31
CA VAL A 71 -25.23 45.60 32.22
C VAL A 71 -26.30 45.24 31.19
N SER A 72 -25.94 44.59 30.07
CA SER A 72 -26.90 44.05 29.10
C SER A 72 -27.84 43.03 29.76
N ILE A 73 -27.29 42.03 30.46
CA ILE A 73 -28.06 41.00 31.18
C ILE A 73 -29.01 41.64 32.22
N LEU A 74 -28.55 42.69 32.92
CA LEU A 74 -29.39 43.42 33.88
C LEU A 74 -30.53 44.20 33.20
N ALA A 75 -30.25 44.89 32.09
CA ALA A 75 -31.26 45.60 31.30
C ALA A 75 -32.27 44.65 30.62
N GLU A 76 -31.83 43.47 30.17
CA GLU A 76 -32.67 42.38 29.65
C GLU A 76 -33.64 41.86 30.73
N ASN A 77 -33.25 41.92 32.01
CA ASN A 77 -34.07 41.58 33.17
C ASN A 77 -34.76 42.81 33.83
N GLY A 78 -34.82 43.96 33.14
CA GLY A 78 -35.57 45.14 33.58
C GLY A 78 -34.85 46.10 34.53
N ILE A 79 -33.56 45.86 34.83
CA ILE A 79 -32.76 46.69 35.74
C ILE A 79 -32.01 47.76 34.94
N TYR A 80 -32.70 48.88 34.68
CA TYR A 80 -32.14 50.03 33.92
C TYR A 80 -31.43 51.08 34.80
N SER A 81 -31.36 50.88 36.11
CA SER A 81 -30.84 51.85 37.07
C SER A 81 -29.32 51.80 37.27
N ILE A 82 -28.57 51.15 36.37
CA ILE A 82 -27.13 50.94 36.49
C ILE A 82 -26.45 50.94 35.11
N ASP A 83 -25.46 51.80 34.92
CA ASP A 83 -24.60 51.85 33.72
C ASP A 83 -23.26 51.13 33.97
N GLU A 84 -22.41 51.01 32.95
CA GLU A 84 -21.13 50.30 33.09
C GLU A 84 -20.18 50.97 34.09
N ASN A 85 -20.24 52.30 34.24
CA ASN A 85 -19.39 53.04 35.17
C ASN A 85 -19.80 52.78 36.62
N MET A 86 -21.11 52.82 36.91
CA MET A 86 -21.64 52.52 38.23
C MET A 86 -21.49 51.04 38.55
N PHE A 87 -21.68 50.14 37.58
CA PHE A 87 -21.42 48.71 37.75
C PHE A 87 -19.96 48.45 38.10
N PHE A 88 -19.02 48.95 37.30
CA PHE A 88 -17.57 48.78 37.54
C PHE A 88 -17.18 49.34 38.92
N LYS A 89 -17.56 50.58 39.23
CA LYS A 89 -17.23 51.21 40.52
C LYS A 89 -17.79 50.45 41.73
N LYS A 90 -18.96 49.83 41.59
CA LYS A 90 -19.68 49.16 42.69
C LYS A 90 -19.22 47.74 42.94
N TYR A 91 -18.87 47.00 41.89
CA TYR A 91 -18.61 45.56 41.97
C TYR A 91 -17.18 45.15 41.63
N VAL A 92 -16.43 45.95 40.87
CA VAL A 92 -15.10 45.57 40.33
C VAL A 92 -13.99 46.45 40.91
N GLY A 93 -14.21 47.75 41.01
CA GLY A 93 -13.17 48.75 41.32
C GLY A 93 -12.54 48.65 42.71
N SER A 94 -13.13 47.90 43.66
CA SER A 94 -12.52 47.62 44.96
C SER A 94 -11.46 46.53 44.92
N SER A 95 -11.63 45.50 44.08
CA SER A 95 -10.68 44.39 43.92
C SER A 95 -9.56 44.68 42.92
N TYR A 96 -9.64 45.81 42.24
CA TYR A 96 -8.60 46.30 41.34
C TYR A 96 -7.31 46.72 42.08
N GLY A 97 -7.42 47.21 43.32
CA GLY A 97 -6.29 47.72 44.10
C GLY A 97 -5.21 46.69 44.34
N ASP A 98 -5.60 45.45 44.64
CA ASP A 98 -4.71 44.31 44.93
C ASP A 98 -3.69 44.06 43.79
N ILE A 99 -4.08 44.33 42.53
CA ILE A 99 -3.21 44.20 41.35
C ILE A 99 -2.19 45.34 41.27
N ASP A 100 -2.58 46.55 41.66
CA ASP A 100 -1.70 47.71 41.63
C ASP A 100 -0.65 47.62 42.75
N ASP A 101 -1.07 47.21 43.95
CA ASP A 101 -0.18 46.95 45.09
C ASP A 101 0.87 45.86 44.76
N LEU A 102 0.46 44.73 44.17
CA LEU A 102 1.37 43.66 43.72
C LEU A 102 2.44 44.17 42.74
N LEU A 103 2.07 45.09 41.85
CA LEU A 103 2.99 45.65 40.87
C LEU A 103 3.90 46.72 41.48
N ASP A 104 3.46 47.48 42.49
CA ASP A 104 4.34 48.39 43.24
C ASP A 104 5.35 47.62 44.13
N GLU A 105 4.96 46.52 44.79
CA GLU A 105 5.93 45.62 45.45
C GLU A 105 6.99 45.11 44.45
N GLY A 106 6.55 44.76 43.24
CA GLY A 106 7.43 44.36 42.15
C GLY A 106 8.38 45.47 41.71
N VAL A 107 7.89 46.70 41.59
CA VAL A 107 8.68 47.90 41.27
C VAL A 107 9.70 48.17 42.37
N ASP A 108 9.33 48.15 43.65
CA ASP A 108 10.23 48.42 44.77
C ASP A 108 11.35 47.39 44.87
N ARG A 109 11.05 46.09 44.72
CA ARG A 109 12.08 45.04 44.61
C ARG A 109 13.05 45.29 43.44
N VAL A 110 12.57 45.83 42.33
CA VAL A 110 13.39 46.23 41.18
C VAL A 110 14.20 47.52 41.45
N GLN A 111 13.68 48.45 42.26
CA GLN A 111 14.41 49.61 42.76
C GLN A 111 15.54 49.19 43.70
N GLU A 112 15.28 48.31 44.67
CA GLU A 112 16.29 47.76 45.58
C GLU A 112 17.45 47.11 44.84
N ILE A 113 17.17 46.26 43.84
CA ILE A 113 18.19 45.62 43.00
C ILE A 113 19.06 46.68 42.28
N GLU A 114 18.48 47.79 41.83
CA GLU A 114 19.24 48.89 41.23
C GLU A 114 20.06 49.65 42.29
N GLN A 115 19.50 49.94 43.46
CA GLN A 115 20.22 50.59 44.56
C GLN A 115 21.43 49.76 45.01
N GLN A 116 21.26 48.45 45.17
CA GLN A 116 22.33 47.51 45.49
C GLN A 116 23.42 47.48 44.38
N LYS A 117 23.03 47.42 43.11
CA LYS A 117 23.94 47.53 41.96
C LYS A 117 24.74 48.84 41.97
N GLN A 118 24.08 49.97 42.24
CA GLN A 118 24.75 51.28 42.33
C GLN A 118 25.70 51.35 43.54
N ALA A 119 25.31 50.79 44.70
CA ALA A 119 26.17 50.68 45.86
C ALA A 119 27.41 49.81 45.60
N GLU A 120 27.25 48.66 44.92
CA GLU A 120 28.37 47.79 44.58
C GLU A 120 29.34 48.45 43.57
N ILE A 121 28.80 49.16 42.57
CA ILE A 121 29.60 49.94 41.62
C ILE A 121 30.39 51.04 42.34
N ARG A 122 29.76 51.78 43.27
CA ARG A 122 30.43 52.80 44.10
C ARG A 122 31.54 52.19 44.96
N TYR A 123 31.28 51.07 45.63
CA TYR A 123 32.28 50.35 46.44
C TYR A 123 33.46 49.86 45.58
N ARG A 124 33.18 49.26 44.41
CA ARG A 124 34.20 48.81 43.45
C ARG A 124 35.01 49.99 42.90
N GLN A 125 34.42 51.17 42.73
CA GLN A 125 35.12 52.37 42.28
C GLN A 125 35.99 52.98 43.39
N ALA A 126 35.47 53.13 44.61
CA ALA A 126 36.28 53.53 45.77
C ALA A 126 37.49 52.61 45.97
N ARG A 127 37.32 51.28 45.81
CA ARG A 127 38.43 50.29 45.83
C ARG A 127 39.40 50.36 44.63
N LYS A 128 39.15 51.18 43.62
CA LYS A 128 40.14 51.57 42.59
C LYS A 128 40.82 52.88 42.99
N ASP A 129 40.04 53.88 43.39
CA ASP A 129 40.53 55.23 43.72
C ASP A 129 41.49 55.20 44.93
N SER A 130 41.24 54.32 45.91
CA SER A 130 42.14 54.09 47.05
C SER A 130 43.48 53.40 46.69
N ARG A 131 43.68 52.87 45.47
CA ARG A 131 44.91 52.13 45.12
C ARG A 131 46.16 53.02 45.00
N GLY A 132 45.98 54.34 44.89
CA GLY A 132 47.07 55.30 44.68
C GLY A 132 47.61 55.98 45.94
N ARG A 133 47.14 55.66 47.15
CA ARG A 133 47.54 56.35 48.38
C ARG A 133 47.94 55.40 49.52
N VAL A 134 49.22 55.02 49.53
CA VAL A 134 49.89 54.55 50.74
C VAL A 134 50.49 55.77 51.43
N VAL A 135 50.02 56.10 52.63
CA VAL A 135 50.71 56.97 53.59
C VAL A 135 51.07 56.07 54.76
N GLY A 136 52.37 55.76 54.91
CA GLY A 136 52.81 54.60 55.69
C GLY A 136 53.13 54.87 57.16
N GLY A 137 53.07 53.81 57.97
CA GLY A 137 53.63 53.79 59.33
C GLY A 137 53.01 52.71 60.22
N GLY A 138 53.83 51.89 60.89
CA GLY A 138 53.41 51.08 62.04
C GLY A 138 53.46 49.55 61.87
N PHE A 139 54.47 48.96 62.49
CA PHE A 139 54.67 47.52 62.73
C PHE A 139 53.52 46.81 63.48
N GLY A 140 53.47 45.47 63.36
CA GLY A 140 53.15 44.61 64.52
C GLY A 140 52.13 43.49 64.29
N LEU A 141 52.49 42.25 64.62
CA LEU A 141 51.52 41.16 64.76
C LEU A 141 50.65 41.42 66.01
N GLY A 142 49.33 41.58 65.83
CA GLY A 142 48.34 41.65 66.91
C GLY A 142 47.35 42.82 66.84
N GLY A 143 47.60 43.86 66.02
CA GLY A 143 46.90 45.16 66.13
C GLY A 143 45.86 45.54 65.05
N ALA A 144 45.37 44.61 64.23
CA ALA A 144 44.75 44.94 62.93
C ALA A 144 43.20 45.12 62.91
N VAL A 145 42.55 45.50 64.02
CA VAL A 145 41.06 45.47 64.14
C VAL A 145 40.38 46.84 64.32
N LYS A 146 41.12 47.94 64.60
CA LYS A 146 40.47 49.24 64.93
C LYS A 146 41.16 50.51 64.41
N GLY A 147 42.04 50.38 63.41
CA GLY A 147 42.98 51.44 62.99
C GLY A 147 42.70 52.15 61.65
N MET A 148 41.50 52.08 61.06
CA MET A 148 41.22 52.82 59.81
C MET A 148 39.73 53.12 59.54
N ALA A 149 39.03 53.66 60.54
CA ALA A 149 37.73 54.29 60.35
C ALA A 149 37.88 55.82 60.20
N THR A 150 36.98 56.45 59.43
CA THR A 150 36.72 57.91 59.43
C THR A 150 37.83 58.83 58.88
N ALA A 151 37.92 58.98 57.55
CA ALA A 151 38.31 60.23 56.87
C ALA A 151 38.21 60.11 55.32
N GLY A 152 37.00 60.08 54.75
CA GLY A 152 36.86 60.09 53.28
C GLY A 152 35.42 60.05 52.78
N VAL A 153 35.01 61.11 52.06
CA VAL A 153 33.74 61.25 51.32
C VAL A 153 32.46 61.17 52.18
N ILE A 154 32.17 62.28 52.86
CA ILE A 154 30.81 62.79 53.06
C ILE A 154 30.75 64.17 52.39
N ASN A 155 29.56 64.59 51.92
CA ASN A 155 29.25 65.81 51.16
C ASN A 155 29.69 65.84 49.69
N ALA A 156 28.76 65.43 48.81
CA ALA A 156 28.74 65.79 47.39
C ALA A 156 27.27 65.84 46.90
N THR A 157 26.48 66.72 47.50
CA THR A 157 25.04 66.91 47.19
C THR A 157 24.87 68.01 46.14
N THR A 158 23.94 67.82 45.20
CA THR A 158 23.44 68.77 44.18
C THR A 158 24.44 69.37 43.17
N GLY A 159 24.22 69.07 41.87
CA GLY A 159 24.50 70.01 40.77
C GLY A 159 25.46 69.54 39.65
N MET A 160 24.90 68.92 38.59
CA MET A 160 25.58 68.62 37.30
C MET A 160 26.84 67.71 37.38
N GLY A 161 27.35 67.10 36.32
CA GLY A 161 26.85 66.90 34.95
C GLY A 161 27.98 66.30 34.09
N HIS A 162 27.71 65.19 33.39
CA HIS A 162 28.63 64.48 32.47
C HIS A 162 30.08 64.19 32.94
N SER A 163 30.32 62.95 33.40
CA SER A 163 31.35 62.14 32.74
C SER A 163 30.98 60.65 32.72
N LEU A 164 30.81 60.11 31.52
CA LEU A 164 30.84 58.67 31.25
C LEU A 164 32.23 58.35 30.70
N ILE A 165 32.84 57.26 31.17
CA ILE A 165 33.69 56.30 30.42
C ILE A 165 34.42 55.39 31.43
N ASN A 166 34.13 54.08 31.37
CA ASN A 166 35.05 52.93 31.59
C ASN A 166 34.25 51.61 31.69
N ALA A 167 33.49 51.31 30.64
CA ALA A 167 32.51 50.22 30.59
C ALA A 167 33.11 48.83 30.28
N VAL A 168 34.14 48.41 31.03
CA VAL A 168 34.74 47.06 30.92
C VAL A 168 34.69 46.28 32.25
N GLY A 169 34.56 46.97 33.40
CA GLY A 169 34.53 46.33 34.73
C GLY A 169 33.14 46.02 35.32
N ASN A 170 32.05 46.51 34.71
CA ASN A 170 30.71 46.52 35.33
C ASN A 170 29.70 45.55 34.67
N MET A 171 30.14 44.78 33.67
CA MET A 171 29.27 43.90 32.87
C MET A 171 28.62 42.82 33.74
N GLY A 172 29.40 42.09 34.55
CA GLY A 172 28.89 41.02 35.42
C GLY A 172 27.80 41.46 36.41
N THR A 173 28.01 42.57 37.15
CA THR A 173 27.00 43.10 38.08
C THR A 173 25.75 43.61 37.34
N SER A 174 25.92 44.19 36.15
CA SER A 174 24.79 44.65 35.33
C SER A 174 23.96 43.49 34.78
N MET A 175 24.61 42.40 34.37
CA MET A 175 23.95 41.16 33.95
C MET A 175 23.26 40.46 35.14
N ALA A 176 23.92 40.36 36.30
CA ALA A 176 23.33 39.78 37.50
C ALA A 176 22.10 40.56 37.97
N ALA A 177 22.18 41.89 38.04
CA ALA A 177 21.03 42.74 38.35
C ALA A 177 19.92 42.62 37.29
N GLY A 178 20.27 42.52 36.01
CA GLY A 178 19.30 42.27 34.93
C GLY A 178 18.57 40.93 35.10
N ALA A 179 19.29 39.86 35.42
CA ALA A 179 18.72 38.55 35.71
C ALA A 179 17.82 38.57 36.95
N SER A 180 18.22 39.25 38.02
CA SER A 180 17.38 39.41 39.22
C SER A 180 16.09 40.20 38.93
N LYS A 181 16.16 41.27 38.13
CA LYS A 181 14.96 42.04 37.72
C LYS A 181 14.03 41.21 36.84
N ALA A 182 14.58 40.46 35.88
CA ALA A 182 13.81 39.53 35.06
C ALA A 182 13.16 38.43 35.91
N SER A 183 13.87 37.93 36.93
CA SER A 183 13.36 36.95 37.90
C SER A 183 12.16 37.49 38.69
N VAL A 184 12.26 38.69 39.28
CA VAL A 184 11.13 39.37 39.97
C VAL A 184 9.92 39.48 39.04
N TYR A 185 10.10 40.05 37.86
CA TYR A 185 9.03 40.22 36.86
C TYR A 185 8.42 38.88 36.40
N SER A 186 9.23 37.82 36.23
CA SER A 186 8.70 36.49 35.88
C SER A 186 7.94 35.81 37.03
N GLY A 187 8.34 36.06 38.28
CA GLY A 187 7.74 35.45 39.47
C GLY A 187 6.33 35.99 39.78
N LEU A 188 6.11 37.29 39.56
CA LEU A 188 4.82 37.95 39.79
C LEU A 188 3.69 37.45 38.87
N LYS A 189 4.03 36.78 37.74
CA LYS A 189 3.05 36.41 36.72
C LYS A 189 1.91 35.54 37.24
N GLY A 190 2.20 34.55 38.09
CA GLY A 190 1.17 33.62 38.60
C GLY A 190 0.18 34.28 39.55
N GLU A 191 0.67 35.21 40.37
CA GLU A 191 -0.11 35.95 41.36
C GLU A 191 -0.98 37.02 40.69
N LEU A 192 -0.39 37.76 39.72
CA LEU A 192 -1.12 38.70 38.86
C LEU A 192 -2.25 38.03 38.07
N HIS A 193 -2.00 36.84 37.53
CA HIS A 193 -3.01 36.03 36.86
C HIS A 193 -4.16 35.66 37.82
N GLY A 194 -3.84 35.20 39.03
CA GLY A 194 -4.83 34.87 40.06
C GLY A 194 -5.73 36.06 40.44
N LEU A 195 -5.12 37.19 40.83
CA LEU A 195 -5.85 38.41 41.20
C LEU A 195 -6.74 38.92 40.05
N PHE A 196 -6.25 38.89 38.81
CA PHE A 196 -7.05 39.32 37.66
C PHE A 196 -8.21 38.36 37.34
N VAL A 197 -8.04 37.06 37.54
CA VAL A 197 -9.13 36.07 37.46
C VAL A 197 -10.21 36.38 38.51
N ASP A 198 -9.82 36.67 39.76
CA ASP A 198 -10.77 37.05 40.81
C ASP A 198 -11.53 38.35 40.50
N VAL A 199 -10.83 39.37 39.98
CA VAL A 199 -11.42 40.64 39.50
C VAL A 199 -12.40 40.40 38.34
N CYS A 200 -12.06 39.50 37.39
CA CYS A 200 -12.99 39.10 36.34
C CYS A 200 -14.26 38.46 36.92
N TYR A 201 -14.12 37.54 37.89
CA TYR A 201 -15.25 36.90 38.57
C TYR A 201 -16.00 37.81 39.56
N CYS A 202 -15.57 39.06 39.78
CA CYS A 202 -16.40 40.08 40.43
C CYS A 202 -17.58 40.53 39.55
N VAL A 203 -17.47 40.46 38.21
CA VAL A 203 -18.58 40.81 37.30
C VAL A 203 -19.79 39.86 37.46
N PRO A 204 -19.68 38.53 37.30
CA PRO A 204 -20.81 37.64 37.55
C PRO A 204 -21.30 37.66 39.00
N ARG A 205 -20.46 37.95 40.00
CA ARG A 205 -20.91 38.27 41.37
C ARG A 205 -21.81 39.50 41.41
N GLY A 206 -21.43 40.59 40.73
CA GLY A 206 -22.24 41.81 40.63
C GLY A 206 -23.57 41.62 39.91
N ILE A 207 -23.60 40.80 38.84
CA ILE A 207 -24.85 40.46 38.13
C ILE A 207 -25.82 39.74 39.07
N ARG A 208 -25.39 38.67 39.76
CA ARG A 208 -26.20 37.94 40.76
C ARG A 208 -26.75 38.90 41.83
N ALA A 209 -25.90 39.77 42.37
CA ALA A 209 -26.24 40.71 43.44
C ALA A 209 -27.15 41.89 43.01
N GLU A 210 -27.42 42.07 41.72
CA GLU A 210 -28.49 42.94 41.21
C GLU A 210 -29.77 42.15 40.90
N LEU A 211 -29.66 40.96 40.29
CA LEU A 211 -30.80 40.08 39.98
C LEU A 211 -31.55 39.58 41.24
N GLU A 212 -30.82 39.29 42.32
CA GLU A 212 -31.41 38.86 43.61
C GLU A 212 -32.43 39.89 44.16
N LYS A 213 -32.22 41.19 43.91
CA LYS A 213 -33.12 42.27 44.38
C LYS A 213 -34.48 42.28 43.71
N ILE A 214 -34.59 41.65 42.53
CA ILE A 214 -35.86 41.42 41.83
C ILE A 214 -36.35 39.97 41.98
N ASN A 215 -35.78 39.21 42.93
CA ASN A 215 -36.04 37.80 43.23
C ASN A 215 -35.61 36.82 42.12
N ILE A 216 -34.71 37.22 41.22
CA ILE A 216 -34.08 36.31 40.24
C ILE A 216 -32.83 35.71 40.90
N ASN A 217 -33.04 34.62 41.62
CA ASN A 217 -31.99 33.92 42.36
C ASN A 217 -31.11 33.08 41.43
N CYS A 218 -29.82 32.93 41.78
CA CYS A 218 -28.85 32.12 41.02
C CYS A 218 -28.10 31.17 41.95
N LYS A 219 -28.09 29.86 41.64
CA LYS A 219 -27.36 28.86 42.42
C LYS A 219 -26.02 28.54 41.74
N TYR A 220 -24.97 29.26 42.15
CA TYR A 220 -23.58 28.94 41.78
C TYR A 220 -23.03 27.77 42.61
N VAL A 221 -22.04 27.06 42.07
CA VAL A 221 -21.34 25.98 42.78
C VAL A 221 -20.44 26.62 43.85
N THR A 222 -20.69 26.31 45.11
CA THR A 222 -19.84 26.78 46.22
C THR A 222 -18.55 25.95 46.33
N VAL A 223 -17.52 26.49 47.01
CA VAL A 223 -16.27 25.76 47.30
C VAL A 223 -16.56 24.45 48.04
N GLY A 224 -17.50 24.45 48.98
CA GLY A 224 -17.91 23.24 49.71
C GLY A 224 -18.57 22.18 48.82
N GLU A 225 -19.43 22.58 47.87
CA GLU A 225 -20.02 21.64 46.90
C GLU A 225 -18.98 21.11 45.91
N TYR A 226 -18.04 21.96 45.48
CA TYR A 226 -16.89 21.55 44.67
C TYR A 226 -16.03 20.51 45.40
N ASP A 227 -15.62 20.77 46.64
CA ASP A 227 -14.79 19.86 47.44
C ASP A 227 -15.52 18.53 47.72
N GLN A 228 -16.83 18.58 47.96
CA GLN A 228 -17.67 17.38 48.10
C GLN A 228 -17.74 16.58 46.80
N ALA A 229 -17.94 17.23 45.65
CA ALA A 229 -17.92 16.56 44.36
C ALA A 229 -16.56 15.91 44.08
N GLN A 230 -15.45 16.61 44.35
CA GLN A 230 -14.10 16.05 44.21
C GLN A 230 -13.84 14.88 45.17
N ALA A 231 -14.34 14.94 46.41
CA ALA A 231 -14.25 13.84 47.37
C ALA A 231 -15.03 12.60 46.89
N ILE A 232 -16.19 12.78 46.26
CA ILE A 232 -16.95 11.67 45.65
C ILE A 232 -16.20 11.11 44.44
N ILE A 233 -15.80 11.94 43.48
CA ILE A 233 -15.02 11.54 42.28
C ILE A 233 -13.78 10.73 42.68
N LYS A 234 -13.06 11.19 43.71
CA LYS A 234 -11.89 10.52 44.26
C LYS A 234 -12.24 9.16 44.87
N ASN A 235 -13.22 9.09 45.78
CA ASN A 235 -13.63 7.83 46.40
C ASN A 235 -14.24 6.83 45.40
N TYR A 236 -14.86 7.32 44.32
CA TYR A 236 -15.34 6.51 43.19
C TYR A 236 -14.15 5.85 42.46
N LYS A 237 -13.18 6.65 42.01
CA LYS A 237 -11.96 6.19 41.32
C LYS A 237 -11.08 5.28 42.19
N GLU A 238 -11.08 5.48 43.50
CA GLU A 238 -10.37 4.63 44.48
C GLU A 238 -11.19 3.42 44.97
N GLY A 239 -12.36 3.13 44.36
CA GLY A 239 -13.16 1.93 44.63
C GLY A 239 -13.76 1.86 46.05
N ARG A 240 -13.89 3.00 46.75
CA ARG A 240 -14.39 3.05 48.15
C ARG A 240 -15.90 3.16 48.27
N ILE A 241 -16.61 3.36 47.17
CA ILE A 241 -18.08 3.46 47.15
C ILE A 241 -18.67 2.08 46.85
N PRO A 242 -19.58 1.54 47.70
CA PRO A 242 -20.28 0.28 47.44
C PRO A 242 -21.01 0.27 46.10
N GLU A 243 -21.05 -0.88 45.44
CA GLU A 243 -21.58 -1.03 44.07
C GLU A 243 -23.03 -0.56 43.93
N ASP A 244 -23.86 -0.87 44.93
CA ASP A 244 -25.27 -0.44 45.03
C ASP A 244 -25.43 1.07 45.25
N GLN A 245 -24.38 1.76 45.71
CA GLN A 245 -24.37 3.21 45.93
C GLN A 245 -23.70 4.00 44.81
N LYS A 246 -22.83 3.39 43.97
CA LYS A 246 -22.02 4.08 42.95
C LYS A 246 -22.84 5.05 42.09
N LYS A 247 -23.88 4.56 41.42
CA LYS A 247 -24.77 5.35 40.54
C LYS A 247 -25.32 6.60 41.25
N LYS A 248 -25.88 6.41 42.44
CA LYS A 248 -26.45 7.48 43.26
C LYS A 248 -25.39 8.50 43.69
N GLN A 249 -24.20 8.06 44.08
CA GLN A 249 -23.13 8.95 44.50
C GLN A 249 -22.54 9.74 43.32
N ILE A 250 -22.30 9.12 42.15
CA ILE A 250 -21.76 9.84 40.99
C ILE A 250 -22.78 10.84 40.41
N VAL A 251 -24.08 10.52 40.46
CA VAL A 251 -25.15 11.49 40.17
C VAL A 251 -25.21 12.61 41.22
N ALA A 252 -24.98 12.33 42.51
CA ALA A 252 -24.87 13.38 43.52
C ALA A 252 -23.67 14.31 43.28
N ALA A 253 -22.51 13.79 42.84
CA ALA A 253 -21.38 14.61 42.42
C ALA A 253 -21.72 15.51 41.22
N LEU A 254 -22.53 15.00 40.28
CA LEU A 254 -23.03 15.76 39.13
C LEU A 254 -24.01 16.87 39.55
N GLN A 255 -24.86 16.63 40.56
CA GLN A 255 -25.79 17.63 41.11
C GLN A 255 -25.07 18.71 41.95
N LEU A 256 -23.96 18.35 42.61
CA LEU A 256 -23.09 19.29 43.33
C LEU A 256 -22.29 20.17 42.36
N ASN A 257 -21.78 19.62 41.26
CA ASN A 257 -21.05 20.37 40.24
C ASN A 257 -21.35 19.87 38.81
N PRO A 258 -22.39 20.39 38.14
CA PRO A 258 -22.79 19.96 36.80
C PRO A 258 -21.84 20.44 35.69
N TYR A 259 -20.75 21.14 36.03
CA TYR A 259 -19.72 21.60 35.10
C TYR A 259 -18.45 20.72 35.15
N SER A 260 -18.44 19.66 35.96
CA SER A 260 -17.26 18.78 36.10
C SER A 260 -17.22 17.71 35.01
N MET A 261 -16.41 17.93 33.96
CA MET A 261 -16.17 16.93 32.89
C MET A 261 -15.83 15.55 33.45
N SER A 262 -14.99 15.47 34.50
CA SER A 262 -14.59 14.21 35.12
C SER A 262 -15.73 13.39 35.74
N VAL A 263 -16.90 13.97 35.97
CA VAL A 263 -18.11 13.24 36.38
C VAL A 263 -18.81 12.63 35.17
N TYR A 264 -19.00 13.40 34.10
CA TYR A 264 -19.55 12.91 32.83
C TYR A 264 -18.70 11.78 32.24
N GLU A 265 -17.36 11.94 32.25
CA GLU A 265 -16.41 10.91 31.80
C GLU A 265 -16.53 9.60 32.60
N LEU A 266 -16.66 9.70 33.94
CA LEU A 266 -16.86 8.53 34.81
C LEU A 266 -18.20 7.83 34.54
N ILE A 267 -19.27 8.59 34.40
CA ILE A 267 -20.61 8.02 34.15
C ILE A 267 -20.62 7.32 32.78
N TRP A 268 -20.03 7.94 31.75
CA TRP A 268 -19.92 7.35 30.42
C TRP A 268 -19.15 6.02 30.45
N ASN A 269 -17.96 5.98 31.05
CA ASN A 269 -17.08 4.81 31.01
C ASN A 269 -17.63 3.59 31.78
N ASP A 270 -18.46 3.82 32.82
CA ASP A 270 -19.03 2.75 33.65
C ASP A 270 -20.46 2.35 33.21
N TYR A 271 -21.21 3.25 32.55
CA TYR A 271 -22.66 3.10 32.34
C TYR A 271 -23.21 3.58 30.98
N GLY A 272 -22.40 4.18 30.11
CA GLY A 272 -22.83 4.68 28.80
C GLY A 272 -23.77 5.88 28.81
N ASP A 273 -24.45 6.12 27.67
CA ASP A 273 -25.48 7.14 27.48
C ASP A 273 -26.61 6.67 26.52
N PRO A 274 -27.28 5.52 26.78
CA PRO A 274 -28.22 4.89 25.84
C PRO A 274 -29.51 5.68 25.56
N ASN A 275 -29.78 6.75 26.29
CA ASN A 275 -30.86 7.70 26.00
C ASN A 275 -30.33 9.05 25.46
N GLY A 276 -29.02 9.29 25.44
CA GLY A 276 -28.36 10.53 25.06
C GLY A 276 -28.47 11.67 26.10
N ASP A 277 -29.05 11.43 27.28
CA ASP A 277 -29.31 12.49 28.27
C ASP A 277 -28.03 12.97 28.97
N LEU A 278 -27.01 12.11 29.15
CA LEU A 278 -25.72 12.50 29.72
C LEU A 278 -25.01 13.51 28.81
N SER A 279 -24.98 13.24 27.50
CA SER A 279 -24.40 14.12 26.48
C SER A 279 -25.21 15.41 26.34
N LYS A 280 -26.56 15.33 26.29
CA LYS A 280 -27.44 16.50 26.29
C LYS A 280 -27.23 17.38 27.53
N MET A 281 -27.01 16.79 28.71
CA MET A 281 -26.75 17.52 29.94
C MET A 281 -25.34 18.14 29.92
N CYS A 282 -24.32 17.39 29.52
CA CYS A 282 -22.94 17.89 29.44
C CYS A 282 -22.84 19.10 28.51
N LYS A 283 -23.38 18.96 27.28
CA LYS A 283 -23.48 20.02 26.28
C LYS A 283 -24.29 21.22 26.77
N TYR A 284 -25.37 20.99 27.51
CA TYR A 284 -26.14 22.07 28.11
C TYR A 284 -25.32 22.86 29.14
N PHE A 285 -24.45 22.22 29.93
CA PHE A 285 -23.52 22.88 30.85
C PHE A 285 -22.18 23.31 30.21
N GLY A 286 -22.06 23.25 28.88
CA GLY A 286 -20.89 23.73 28.13
C GLY A 286 -19.71 22.77 28.07
N GLY A 287 -19.89 21.51 28.48
CA GLY A 287 -18.92 20.44 28.30
C GLY A 287 -18.98 19.81 26.89
N ALA A 288 -17.92 19.07 26.54
CA ALA A 288 -17.71 18.46 25.22
C ALA A 288 -17.60 16.93 25.32
N LEU A 289 -18.63 16.28 25.88
CA LEU A 289 -18.62 14.82 26.09
C LEU A 289 -18.58 14.06 24.76
N GLU A 290 -19.23 14.55 23.69
CA GLU A 290 -19.22 13.87 22.39
C GLU A 290 -17.80 13.72 21.79
N GLU A 291 -16.91 14.68 22.05
CA GLU A 291 -15.50 14.61 21.63
C GLU A 291 -14.70 13.57 22.44
N TYR A 292 -14.99 13.48 23.75
CA TYR A 292 -14.42 12.45 24.63
C TYR A 292 -14.86 11.05 24.20
N ILE A 293 -16.17 10.86 24.02
CA ILE A 293 -16.80 9.60 23.61
C ILE A 293 -16.18 9.11 22.32
N LYS A 294 -16.10 9.98 21.30
CA LYS A 294 -15.50 9.62 20.01
C LYS A 294 -14.08 9.09 20.18
N ARG A 295 -13.19 9.86 20.83
CA ARG A 295 -11.78 9.50 21.01
C ARG A 295 -11.61 8.17 21.76
N VAL A 296 -12.38 7.94 22.82
CA VAL A 296 -12.29 6.71 23.62
C VAL A 296 -12.84 5.50 22.87
N SER A 297 -13.93 5.68 22.10
CA SER A 297 -14.52 4.62 21.27
C SER A 297 -13.61 4.23 20.09
N GLU A 298 -12.95 5.22 19.46
CA GLU A 298 -11.94 4.99 18.42
C GLU A 298 -10.74 4.22 19.00
N GLN A 299 -10.20 4.65 20.14
CA GLN A 299 -9.08 3.97 20.83
C GLN A 299 -9.45 2.54 21.27
N TYR A 300 -10.65 2.31 21.82
CA TYR A 300 -11.11 0.97 22.17
C TYR A 300 -11.23 0.08 20.92
N GLY A 301 -11.67 0.66 19.80
CA GLY A 301 -11.61 0.06 18.48
C GLY A 301 -10.20 -0.40 18.10
N ASP A 302 -9.21 0.51 18.15
CA ASP A 302 -7.80 0.20 17.85
C ASP A 302 -7.25 -0.91 18.76
N GLU A 303 -7.53 -0.86 20.06
CA GLU A 303 -7.03 -1.82 21.05
C GLU A 303 -7.59 -3.24 20.82
N ILE A 304 -8.91 -3.38 20.66
CA ILE A 304 -9.54 -4.68 20.39
C ILE A 304 -9.17 -5.21 19.00
N PHE A 305 -9.14 -4.34 17.99
CA PHE A 305 -8.77 -4.75 16.63
C PHE A 305 -7.31 -5.18 16.55
N THR A 306 -6.37 -4.45 17.18
CA THR A 306 -4.96 -4.87 17.27
C THR A 306 -4.81 -6.17 18.06
N LYS A 307 -5.51 -6.32 19.19
CA LYS A 307 -5.40 -7.53 20.02
C LYS A 307 -5.78 -8.83 19.29
N HIS A 308 -6.72 -8.77 18.35
CA HIS A 308 -7.32 -9.96 17.73
C HIS A 308 -7.06 -10.10 16.21
N CYS A 309 -6.87 -9.00 15.48
CA CYS A 309 -6.75 -9.00 14.01
C CYS A 309 -5.31 -8.76 13.51
N ASP A 310 -4.34 -8.47 14.38
CA ASP A 310 -2.96 -8.11 14.00
C ASP A 310 -2.22 -9.20 13.21
N VAL A 311 -2.52 -10.48 13.46
CA VAL A 311 -1.99 -11.61 12.67
C VAL A 311 -2.49 -11.56 11.22
N TYR A 312 -3.76 -11.20 11.00
CA TYR A 312 -4.34 -11.04 9.67
C TYR A 312 -3.83 -9.77 8.97
N GLU A 313 -3.67 -8.66 9.70
CA GLU A 313 -3.25 -7.38 9.12
C GLU A 313 -1.75 -7.30 8.82
N LYS A 314 -0.91 -8.03 9.56
CA LYS A 314 0.54 -8.14 9.29
C LYS A 314 0.91 -9.29 8.34
N ALA A 315 -0.03 -10.16 7.98
CA ALA A 315 0.24 -11.24 7.03
C ALA A 315 0.52 -10.65 5.63
N PHE A 316 1.69 -11.00 5.08
CA PHE A 316 2.06 -10.61 3.71
C PHE A 316 1.09 -11.19 2.68
N ASP A 317 0.72 -12.46 2.85
CA ASP A 317 -0.36 -13.13 2.11
C ASP A 317 -1.50 -13.48 3.07
N LYS A 318 -2.57 -12.68 3.02
CA LYS A 318 -3.73 -12.82 3.89
C LYS A 318 -4.47 -14.16 3.70
N LYS A 319 -4.39 -14.77 2.50
CA LYS A 319 -5.02 -16.05 2.19
C LYS A 319 -4.35 -17.24 2.88
N GLN A 320 -3.12 -17.09 3.37
CA GLN A 320 -2.44 -18.13 4.16
C GLN A 320 -2.82 -18.09 5.65
N VAL A 321 -3.54 -17.06 6.12
CA VAL A 321 -3.95 -16.92 7.53
C VAL A 321 -5.46 -16.79 7.75
N GLU A 322 -6.26 -16.57 6.70
CA GLU A 322 -7.72 -16.36 6.77
C GLU A 322 -8.44 -17.31 7.74
N VAL A 323 -8.31 -18.62 7.54
CA VAL A 323 -8.98 -19.67 8.35
C VAL A 323 -8.51 -19.69 9.80
N ALA A 324 -7.25 -19.35 10.06
CA ALA A 324 -6.69 -19.30 11.41
C ALA A 324 -7.05 -18.01 12.17
N CYS A 325 -7.46 -16.97 11.45
CA CYS A 325 -7.83 -15.67 12.01
C CYS A 325 -9.34 -15.48 12.15
N GLU A 326 -10.19 -16.19 11.38
CA GLU A 326 -11.64 -15.99 11.32
C GLU A 326 -12.32 -15.92 12.71
N GLU A 327 -12.05 -16.88 13.60
CA GLU A 327 -12.60 -16.91 14.96
C GLU A 327 -12.16 -15.70 15.82
N ASN A 328 -10.92 -15.23 15.64
CA ASN A 328 -10.41 -14.05 16.35
C ASN A 328 -11.05 -12.76 15.81
N ILE A 329 -11.26 -12.66 14.50
CA ILE A 329 -11.90 -11.49 13.86
C ILE A 329 -13.39 -11.43 14.22
N GLN A 330 -14.07 -12.58 14.31
CA GLN A 330 -15.44 -12.67 14.85
C GLN A 330 -15.47 -12.27 16.33
N THR A 331 -14.54 -12.78 17.15
CA THR A 331 -14.41 -12.38 18.56
C THR A 331 -14.20 -10.87 18.73
N ALA A 332 -13.44 -10.24 17.83
CA ALA A 332 -13.28 -8.78 17.79
C ALA A 332 -14.59 -8.07 17.44
N LEU A 333 -15.29 -8.52 16.38
CA LEU A 333 -16.57 -7.97 15.96
C LEU A 333 -17.62 -8.03 17.09
N ASP A 334 -17.79 -9.20 17.71
CA ASP A 334 -18.76 -9.41 18.80
C ASP A 334 -18.43 -8.57 20.04
N THR A 335 -17.14 -8.41 20.35
CA THR A 335 -16.67 -7.56 21.46
C THR A 335 -16.97 -6.08 21.20
N LEU A 336 -16.72 -5.59 19.98
CA LEU A 336 -16.96 -4.20 19.61
C LEU A 336 -18.45 -3.88 19.48
N VAL A 337 -19.25 -4.78 18.90
CA VAL A 337 -20.71 -4.63 18.82
C VAL A 337 -21.32 -4.59 20.21
N ARG A 338 -20.96 -5.53 21.10
CA ARG A 338 -21.42 -5.50 22.50
C ARG A 338 -21.01 -4.22 23.22
N TYR A 339 -19.78 -3.72 23.02
CA TYR A 339 -19.36 -2.45 23.62
C TYR A 339 -20.25 -1.28 23.16
N CYS A 340 -20.61 -1.22 21.87
CA CYS A 340 -21.56 -0.23 21.37
C CYS A 340 -22.95 -0.39 22.02
N ASP A 341 -23.48 -1.62 22.09
CA ASP A 341 -24.81 -1.89 22.66
C ASP A 341 -24.86 -1.58 24.18
N GLU A 342 -23.80 -1.89 24.92
CA GLU A 342 -23.65 -1.59 26.36
C GLU A 342 -23.55 -0.08 26.64
N HIS A 343 -22.93 0.69 25.74
CA HIS A 343 -22.71 2.14 25.92
C HIS A 343 -23.78 3.02 25.24
N GLY A 344 -24.60 2.47 24.35
CA GLY A 344 -25.58 3.23 23.57
C GLY A 344 -25.03 3.91 22.31
N LEU A 345 -23.92 3.40 21.75
CA LEU A 345 -23.29 3.95 20.55
C LEU A 345 -23.96 3.46 19.27
N SER A 346 -23.87 4.27 18.20
CA SER A 346 -23.96 3.72 16.84
C SER A 346 -22.74 2.84 16.58
N GLN A 347 -22.93 1.72 15.90
CA GLN A 347 -21.83 0.87 15.44
C GLN A 347 -20.93 1.59 14.40
N GLU A 348 -21.42 2.66 13.78
CA GLU A 348 -20.64 3.56 12.93
C GLU A 348 -19.61 4.40 13.73
N SER A 349 -19.80 4.54 15.04
CA SER A 349 -18.87 5.25 15.93
C SER A 349 -17.56 4.49 16.18
N ILE A 350 -17.47 3.22 15.76
CA ILE A 350 -16.24 2.41 15.82
C ILE A 350 -15.97 1.80 14.43
N PRO A 351 -15.16 2.46 13.58
CA PRO A 351 -14.88 2.00 12.20
C PRO A 351 -14.36 0.56 12.10
N HIS A 352 -13.72 0.05 13.16
CA HIS A 352 -13.25 -1.32 13.27
C HIS A 352 -14.35 -2.38 13.19
N ILE A 353 -15.60 -2.06 13.55
CA ILE A 353 -16.76 -2.96 13.37
C ILE A 353 -16.96 -3.27 11.89
N GLN A 354 -16.98 -2.25 11.02
CA GLN A 354 -17.14 -2.46 9.59
C GLN A 354 -15.89 -3.12 8.96
N ARG A 355 -14.69 -2.81 9.47
CA ARG A 355 -13.46 -3.49 9.04
C ARG A 355 -13.49 -4.98 9.33
N CYS A 356 -13.91 -5.41 10.53
CA CYS A 356 -14.10 -6.83 10.83
C CYS A 356 -15.14 -7.49 9.91
N ARG A 357 -16.28 -6.83 9.65
CA ARG A 357 -17.32 -7.36 8.74
C ARG A 357 -16.78 -7.60 7.34
N THR A 358 -16.17 -6.60 6.72
CA THR A 358 -15.62 -6.73 5.35
C THR A 358 -14.50 -7.76 5.27
N ILE A 359 -13.69 -7.92 6.32
CA ILE A 359 -12.73 -9.02 6.39
C ILE A 359 -13.43 -10.39 6.45
N LEU A 360 -14.47 -10.56 7.27
CA LEU A 360 -15.22 -11.83 7.34
C LEU A 360 -15.98 -12.14 6.03
N GLU A 361 -16.50 -11.11 5.36
CA GLU A 361 -17.10 -11.20 4.01
C GLU A 361 -16.07 -11.63 2.96
N ASP A 362 -14.86 -11.07 3.00
CA ASP A 362 -13.74 -11.47 2.13
C ASP A 362 -13.34 -12.94 2.36
N ILE A 363 -13.18 -13.35 3.63
CA ILE A 363 -12.84 -14.72 4.03
C ILE A 363 -13.92 -15.72 3.62
N ASP A 364 -15.20 -15.42 3.82
CA ASP A 364 -16.30 -16.29 3.42
C ASP A 364 -16.35 -16.49 1.89
N ARG A 365 -16.19 -15.41 1.12
CA ARG A 365 -16.13 -15.46 -0.35
C ARG A 365 -14.94 -16.29 -0.83
N ASP A 366 -13.76 -16.10 -0.24
CA ASP A 366 -12.55 -16.80 -0.67
C ASP A 366 -12.61 -18.29 -0.29
N LEU A 367 -13.17 -18.63 0.88
CA LEU A 367 -13.49 -20.01 1.27
C LEU A 367 -14.55 -20.65 0.37
N LYS A 368 -15.51 -19.88 -0.13
CA LYS A 368 -16.46 -20.28 -1.19
C LYS A 368 -15.86 -20.33 -2.60
N THR A 369 -14.63 -19.88 -2.81
CA THR A 369 -14.01 -19.80 -4.15
C THR A 369 -13.14 -21.02 -4.47
N ALA A 370 -13.58 -21.86 -5.42
CA ALA A 370 -12.81 -22.99 -5.93
C ALA A 370 -12.48 -22.79 -7.43
N HIS A 371 -11.19 -22.90 -7.78
CA HIS A 371 -10.69 -22.81 -9.16
C HIS A 371 -11.15 -21.57 -9.95
N GLY A 372 -11.34 -20.44 -9.26
CA GLY A 372 -11.79 -19.16 -9.85
C GLY A 372 -13.30 -18.94 -9.88
N THR A 373 -14.09 -19.92 -9.43
CA THR A 373 -15.56 -19.84 -9.34
C THR A 373 -15.98 -19.73 -7.87
N VAL A 374 -16.89 -18.80 -7.57
CA VAL A 374 -17.54 -18.70 -6.24
C VAL A 374 -18.75 -19.66 -6.20
N TYR A 375 -18.90 -20.41 -5.12
CA TYR A 375 -20.01 -21.35 -4.90
C TYR A 375 -20.90 -20.91 -3.74
N GLU A 376 -22.15 -21.36 -3.72
CA GLU A 376 -23.15 -21.03 -2.68
C GLU A 376 -22.66 -21.32 -1.24
N THR A 377 -21.94 -22.43 -1.04
CA THR A 377 -21.49 -22.89 0.28
C THR A 377 -20.01 -23.27 0.32
N ARG A 378 -19.40 -23.15 1.50
CA ARG A 378 -17.98 -23.51 1.73
C ARG A 378 -17.75 -25.01 1.52
N GLU A 379 -18.74 -25.83 1.85
CA GLU A 379 -18.74 -27.29 1.70
C GLU A 379 -18.73 -27.69 0.22
N LEU A 380 -19.53 -27.03 -0.61
CA LEU A 380 -19.55 -27.26 -2.06
C LEU A 380 -18.21 -26.84 -2.69
N ALA A 381 -17.69 -25.67 -2.32
CA ALA A 381 -16.37 -25.22 -2.76
C ALA A 381 -15.26 -26.20 -2.32
N GLN A 382 -15.32 -26.75 -1.11
CA GLN A 382 -14.36 -27.75 -0.64
C GLN A 382 -14.51 -29.10 -1.37
N ALA A 383 -15.74 -29.52 -1.71
CA ALA A 383 -15.99 -30.73 -2.50
C ALA A 383 -15.45 -30.57 -3.93
N VAL A 384 -15.67 -29.42 -4.58
CA VAL A 384 -15.08 -29.09 -5.89
C VAL A 384 -13.55 -29.12 -5.83
N ARG A 385 -12.92 -28.51 -4.81
CA ARG A 385 -11.44 -28.58 -4.63
C ARG A 385 -10.95 -30.03 -4.54
N LYS A 386 -11.68 -30.93 -3.86
CA LYS A 386 -11.35 -32.36 -3.77
C LYS A 386 -11.50 -33.09 -5.12
N ASP A 387 -12.55 -32.79 -5.89
CA ASP A 387 -12.75 -33.37 -7.22
C ASP A 387 -11.63 -32.95 -8.20
N TYR A 388 -11.24 -31.68 -8.19
CA TYR A 388 -10.08 -31.20 -8.95
C TYR A 388 -8.76 -31.84 -8.50
N GLN A 389 -8.55 -32.05 -7.19
CA GLN A 389 -7.37 -32.76 -6.68
C GLN A 389 -7.33 -34.22 -7.16
N LEU A 390 -8.46 -34.93 -7.11
CA LEU A 390 -8.59 -36.30 -7.61
C LEU A 390 -8.31 -36.39 -9.11
N PHE A 391 -8.88 -35.47 -9.90
CA PHE A 391 -8.64 -35.35 -11.34
C PHE A 391 -7.18 -35.08 -11.67
N TYR A 392 -6.57 -34.02 -11.10
CA TYR A 392 -5.18 -33.68 -11.40
C TYR A 392 -4.20 -34.75 -10.92
N GLY A 393 -4.50 -35.45 -9.82
CA GLY A 393 -3.75 -36.61 -9.37
C GLY A 393 -3.80 -37.77 -10.37
N ALA A 394 -4.97 -38.07 -10.93
CA ALA A 394 -5.14 -39.12 -11.95
C ALA A 394 -4.46 -38.80 -13.29
N LEU A 395 -4.28 -37.51 -13.62
CA LEU A 395 -3.52 -37.06 -14.79
C LEU A 395 -2.01 -36.96 -14.57
N LYS A 396 -1.48 -37.32 -13.39
CA LYS A 396 -0.04 -37.19 -13.11
C LYS A 396 0.75 -38.28 -13.84
N ASP A 397 1.80 -37.87 -14.54
CA ASP A 397 2.74 -38.73 -15.29
C ASP A 397 2.09 -39.68 -16.34
N ARG A 398 0.79 -39.48 -16.67
CA ARG A 398 0.06 -40.22 -17.72
C ARG A 398 0.21 -39.55 -19.09
N LYS A 399 0.26 -40.34 -20.17
CA LYS A 399 0.20 -39.85 -21.56
C LYS A 399 -1.26 -39.56 -21.97
N ILE A 400 -1.82 -38.45 -21.47
CA ILE A 400 -3.26 -38.12 -21.60
C ILE A 400 -3.77 -37.87 -23.03
N LEU A 401 -2.89 -37.93 -24.03
CA LEU A 401 -3.25 -37.90 -25.46
C LEU A 401 -3.77 -39.27 -25.96
N ASP A 402 -3.62 -40.34 -25.17
CA ASP A 402 -4.33 -41.61 -25.36
C ASP A 402 -5.78 -41.49 -24.84
N GLU A 403 -6.76 -41.90 -25.65
CA GLU A 403 -8.18 -41.85 -25.29
C GLU A 403 -8.54 -42.78 -24.13
N GLN A 404 -7.82 -43.89 -23.93
CA GLN A 404 -8.09 -44.85 -22.85
C GLN A 404 -7.99 -44.21 -21.46
N VAL A 405 -7.09 -43.22 -21.32
CA VAL A 405 -6.88 -42.49 -20.07
C VAL A 405 -8.11 -41.64 -19.69
N TYR A 406 -8.94 -41.22 -20.66
CA TYR A 406 -10.17 -40.48 -20.36
C TYR A 406 -11.22 -41.37 -19.67
N ASP A 407 -11.42 -42.60 -20.13
CA ASP A 407 -12.42 -43.50 -19.53
C ASP A 407 -11.98 -44.00 -18.14
N GLU A 408 -10.69 -44.18 -17.89
CA GLU A 408 -10.15 -44.38 -16.54
C GLU A 408 -10.50 -43.20 -15.61
N VAL A 409 -10.18 -41.97 -16.02
CA VAL A 409 -10.43 -40.75 -15.22
C VAL A 409 -11.93 -40.54 -14.99
N LYS A 410 -12.76 -40.82 -16.01
CA LYS A 410 -14.23 -40.76 -15.95
C LYS A 410 -14.86 -41.81 -15.04
N SER A 411 -14.16 -42.90 -14.72
CA SER A 411 -14.62 -43.90 -13.75
C SER A 411 -14.43 -43.49 -12.27
N LEU A 412 -13.71 -42.38 -12.01
CA LEU A 412 -13.43 -41.91 -10.66
C LEU A 412 -14.67 -41.33 -9.97
N ASN A 413 -14.73 -41.51 -8.65
CA ASN A 413 -15.87 -41.10 -7.81
C ASN A 413 -15.84 -39.59 -7.49
N PHE A 414 -16.14 -38.75 -8.49
CA PHE A 414 -16.29 -37.31 -8.32
C PHE A 414 -17.60 -36.96 -7.59
N VAL A 415 -17.48 -36.22 -6.49
CA VAL A 415 -18.56 -35.89 -5.56
C VAL A 415 -19.59 -34.96 -6.22
N THR A 416 -19.12 -33.85 -6.79
CA THR A 416 -19.97 -32.75 -7.27
C THR A 416 -20.53 -33.02 -8.67
N THR A 417 -21.72 -32.49 -8.94
CA THR A 417 -22.37 -32.66 -10.26
C THR A 417 -21.84 -31.64 -11.26
N GLU A 418 -21.48 -30.47 -10.74
CA GLU A 418 -20.85 -29.35 -11.40
C GLU A 418 -19.53 -29.78 -12.06
N PHE A 419 -18.68 -30.50 -11.31
CA PHE A 419 -17.42 -31.03 -11.83
C PHE A 419 -17.66 -32.14 -12.88
N ARG A 420 -18.54 -33.11 -12.58
CA ARG A 420 -18.89 -34.20 -13.52
C ARG A 420 -19.41 -33.67 -14.87
N ASN A 421 -20.19 -32.60 -14.85
CA ASN A 421 -20.70 -31.94 -16.07
C ASN A 421 -19.59 -31.24 -16.89
N GLN A 422 -18.51 -30.77 -16.25
CA GLN A 422 -17.40 -30.09 -16.93
C GLN A 422 -16.21 -30.99 -17.26
N LEU A 423 -16.16 -32.21 -16.73
CA LEU A 423 -15.02 -33.14 -16.80
C LEU A 423 -14.45 -33.31 -18.22
N ARG A 424 -15.30 -33.54 -19.23
CA ARG A 424 -14.85 -33.74 -20.62
C ARG A 424 -14.07 -32.53 -21.15
N GLY A 425 -14.67 -31.35 -21.06
CA GLY A 425 -14.04 -30.11 -21.52
C GLY A 425 -12.84 -29.68 -20.65
N LEU A 426 -12.76 -30.10 -19.39
CA LEU A 426 -11.57 -29.92 -18.56
C LEU A 426 -10.42 -30.81 -19.03
N TYR A 427 -10.71 -32.08 -19.35
CA TYR A 427 -9.73 -33.03 -19.89
C TYR A 427 -9.20 -32.58 -21.26
N GLU A 428 -10.07 -32.15 -22.18
CA GLU A 428 -9.68 -31.63 -23.50
C GLU A 428 -8.80 -30.37 -23.40
N ARG A 429 -9.06 -29.48 -22.44
CA ARG A 429 -8.18 -28.32 -22.16
C ARG A 429 -6.82 -28.75 -21.62
N GLU A 430 -6.74 -29.79 -20.79
CA GLU A 430 -5.45 -30.34 -20.33
C GLU A 430 -4.69 -31.02 -21.47
N GLN A 431 -5.38 -31.74 -22.37
CA GLN A 431 -4.76 -32.32 -23.58
C GLN A 431 -4.11 -31.24 -24.45
N GLU A 432 -4.81 -30.14 -24.74
CA GLU A 432 -4.22 -29.01 -25.49
C GLU A 432 -3.04 -28.37 -24.76
N ARG A 433 -3.15 -28.12 -23.44
CA ARG A 433 -2.10 -27.48 -22.65
C ARG A 433 -0.82 -28.30 -22.53
N ARG A 434 -0.94 -29.63 -22.52
CA ARG A 434 0.17 -30.57 -22.35
C ARG A 434 0.75 -31.11 -23.66
N LYS A 435 0.29 -30.61 -24.82
CA LYS A 435 0.99 -30.82 -26.10
C LYS A 435 2.41 -30.21 -26.01
N PRO A 436 3.49 -30.99 -26.16
CA PRO A 436 4.86 -30.48 -25.99
C PRO A 436 5.17 -29.28 -26.89
N GLU A 437 4.62 -29.26 -28.10
CA GLU A 437 4.78 -28.19 -29.10
C GLU A 437 4.10 -26.89 -28.67
N ARG A 438 3.05 -26.98 -27.84
CA ARG A 438 2.30 -25.83 -27.33
C ARG A 438 2.88 -25.21 -26.06
N ILE A 439 3.84 -25.85 -25.38
CA ILE A 439 4.30 -25.45 -24.03
C ILE A 439 4.68 -23.96 -23.93
N LYS A 440 5.33 -23.40 -24.96
CA LYS A 440 5.67 -21.98 -25.02
C LYS A 440 4.41 -21.09 -24.99
N ASN A 441 3.43 -21.41 -25.82
CA ASN A 441 2.18 -20.66 -25.92
C ASN A 441 1.37 -20.82 -24.62
N SER A 442 1.28 -22.02 -24.06
CA SER A 442 0.62 -22.29 -22.77
C SER A 442 1.23 -21.45 -21.63
N LEU A 443 2.55 -21.23 -21.64
CA LEU A 443 3.26 -20.39 -20.67
C LEU A 443 3.08 -18.88 -20.92
N GLU A 444 2.99 -18.44 -22.18
CA GLU A 444 2.66 -17.05 -22.54
C GLU A 444 1.19 -16.70 -22.21
N GLU A 445 0.26 -17.64 -22.45
CA GLU A 445 -1.12 -17.57 -21.98
C GLU A 445 -1.15 -17.45 -20.44
N LEU A 446 -0.43 -18.31 -19.72
CA LEU A 446 -0.35 -18.28 -18.25
C LEU A 446 0.19 -16.93 -17.73
N LEU A 447 1.23 -16.39 -18.37
CA LEU A 447 1.83 -15.10 -18.01
C LEU A 447 0.79 -13.97 -18.09
N ALA A 448 0.09 -13.87 -19.22
CA ALA A 448 -0.89 -12.82 -19.49
C ALA A 448 -2.17 -12.93 -18.63
N HIS A 449 -2.51 -14.11 -18.11
CA HIS A 449 -3.66 -14.30 -17.22
C HIS A 449 -3.34 -14.09 -15.74
N ASN A 450 -2.06 -14.00 -15.33
CA ASN A 450 -1.68 -13.99 -13.92
C ASN A 450 -0.76 -12.85 -13.47
N LEU A 451 -0.23 -12.01 -14.37
CA LEU A 451 0.59 -10.85 -14.02
C LEU A 451 0.13 -9.60 -14.77
N GLU A 452 0.20 -8.44 -14.10
CA GLU A 452 -0.16 -7.15 -14.69
C GLU A 452 0.80 -6.73 -15.82
N ASP A 453 0.31 -5.95 -16.78
CA ASP A 453 1.09 -5.45 -17.92
C ASP A 453 2.38 -4.71 -17.50
N GLU A 454 2.40 -4.04 -16.34
CA GLU A 454 3.61 -3.38 -15.81
C GLU A 454 4.72 -4.38 -15.43
N ILE A 455 4.35 -5.58 -14.96
CA ILE A 455 5.29 -6.66 -14.64
C ILE A 455 5.84 -7.26 -15.95
N VAL A 456 4.92 -7.57 -16.88
CA VAL A 456 5.22 -8.24 -18.15
C VAL A 456 6.08 -7.34 -19.06
N SER A 457 5.73 -6.06 -19.19
CA SER A 457 6.47 -5.08 -20.00
C SER A 457 7.86 -4.75 -19.47
N GLY A 458 8.17 -5.10 -18.21
CA GLY A 458 9.51 -4.93 -17.62
C GLY A 458 10.63 -5.76 -18.27
N GLY A 459 10.32 -6.74 -19.13
CA GLY A 459 11.29 -7.50 -19.93
C GLY A 459 12.24 -8.42 -19.14
N TRP A 460 12.02 -8.56 -17.84
CA TRP A 460 12.79 -9.44 -16.95
C TRP A 460 12.15 -10.83 -16.79
N ILE A 461 10.87 -11.00 -17.12
CA ILE A 461 10.27 -12.32 -17.39
C ILE A 461 10.36 -12.58 -18.91
N ASN A 462 10.87 -13.76 -19.30
CA ASN A 462 11.17 -14.10 -20.70
C ASN A 462 10.76 -15.56 -20.95
N ILE A 463 10.01 -15.85 -22.01
CA ILE A 463 9.45 -17.20 -22.28
C ILE A 463 9.93 -17.75 -23.64
N GLY A 464 10.50 -18.95 -23.61
CA GLY A 464 11.15 -19.63 -24.74
C GLY A 464 12.48 -19.00 -25.16
N GLU A 465 13.36 -19.79 -25.82
CA GLU A 465 14.74 -19.39 -26.14
C GLU A 465 14.83 -18.01 -26.83
N LYS A 466 13.98 -17.74 -27.82
CA LYS A 466 13.99 -16.50 -28.60
C LYS A 466 13.79 -15.23 -27.76
N ALA A 467 13.01 -15.28 -26.68
CA ALA A 467 12.83 -14.12 -25.80
C ALA A 467 14.10 -13.81 -24.97
N MET A 468 14.94 -14.83 -24.74
CA MET A 468 16.16 -14.73 -23.93
C MET A 468 17.45 -14.89 -24.73
N GLU A 469 17.40 -14.86 -26.06
CA GLU A 469 18.53 -15.08 -27.00
C GLU A 469 19.81 -14.34 -26.60
N GLN A 470 19.71 -13.02 -26.32
CA GLN A 470 20.85 -12.18 -25.91
C GLN A 470 21.45 -12.56 -24.54
N LYS A 471 20.68 -13.25 -23.70
CA LYS A 471 21.03 -13.66 -22.33
C LYS A 471 21.56 -15.09 -22.29
N LEU A 472 21.09 -15.97 -23.19
CA LEU A 472 21.40 -17.42 -23.20
C LEU A 472 22.90 -17.77 -23.17
N PRO A 473 23.81 -17.11 -23.92
CA PRO A 473 25.24 -17.42 -23.83
C PRO A 473 25.81 -17.20 -22.43
N VAL A 474 25.37 -16.14 -21.73
CA VAL A 474 25.78 -15.87 -20.34
C VAL A 474 25.18 -16.92 -19.41
N ILE A 475 23.90 -17.25 -19.60
CA ILE A 475 23.18 -18.23 -18.77
C ILE A 475 23.82 -19.61 -18.90
N LYS A 476 23.96 -20.17 -20.12
CA LYS A 476 24.59 -21.48 -20.37
C LYS A 476 26.03 -21.53 -19.81
N THR A 477 26.77 -20.42 -19.83
CA THR A 477 28.11 -20.28 -19.21
C THR A 477 28.12 -20.25 -17.67
N VAL A 478 26.99 -19.92 -17.03
CA VAL A 478 26.88 -19.84 -15.55
C VAL A 478 26.22 -21.09 -14.97
N THR A 479 25.24 -21.65 -15.67
CA THR A 479 24.49 -22.84 -15.23
C THR A 479 25.12 -24.16 -15.65
N SER A 480 26.09 -24.14 -16.56
CA SER A 480 26.66 -25.33 -17.22
C SER A 480 25.57 -26.28 -17.75
N MET A 481 24.49 -25.69 -18.28
CA MET A 481 23.27 -26.40 -18.69
C MET A 481 23.53 -27.29 -19.92
N PRO A 482 23.11 -28.56 -19.91
CA PRO A 482 23.19 -29.45 -21.06
C PRO A 482 22.49 -28.91 -22.32
N THR A 483 22.93 -29.37 -23.49
CA THR A 483 22.34 -28.98 -24.79
C THR A 483 20.88 -29.45 -24.94
N GLU A 484 20.55 -30.62 -24.39
CA GLU A 484 19.20 -31.24 -24.41
C GLU A 484 18.19 -30.54 -23.47
N GLU A 485 18.65 -29.63 -22.60
CA GLU A 485 17.81 -28.94 -21.62
C GLU A 485 17.27 -27.63 -22.21
N VAL A 486 15.96 -27.59 -22.44
CA VAL A 486 15.25 -26.46 -23.06
C VAL A 486 14.93 -25.39 -22.01
N PRO A 487 15.43 -24.15 -22.16
CA PRO A 487 15.07 -23.06 -21.25
C PRO A 487 13.70 -22.48 -21.63
N LEU A 488 12.73 -22.63 -20.74
CA LEU A 488 11.32 -22.34 -21.02
C LEU A 488 10.85 -21.02 -20.39
N VAL A 489 11.24 -20.73 -19.14
CA VAL A 489 10.90 -19.47 -18.45
C VAL A 489 12.13 -18.93 -17.72
N LEU A 490 12.48 -17.67 -17.96
CA LEU A 490 13.54 -16.96 -17.24
C LEU A 490 12.95 -15.78 -16.47
N ILE A 491 13.12 -15.78 -15.14
CA ILE A 491 12.89 -14.66 -14.24
C ILE A 491 14.27 -14.03 -13.93
N GLY A 492 14.65 -13.04 -14.73
CA GLY A 492 15.96 -12.39 -14.66
C GLY A 492 16.07 -11.42 -13.48
N ARG A 493 17.06 -11.64 -12.60
CA ARG A 493 17.44 -10.67 -11.56
C ARG A 493 18.34 -9.57 -12.15
N SER A 494 19.21 -9.90 -13.10
CA SER A 494 20.02 -8.94 -13.86
C SER A 494 19.71 -8.95 -15.36
N ASP A 495 19.77 -7.77 -15.97
CA ASP A 495 19.31 -7.55 -17.36
C ASP A 495 20.18 -8.29 -18.40
N ASN A 496 21.47 -8.44 -18.06
CA ASN A 496 22.48 -9.17 -18.82
C ASN A 496 22.51 -10.69 -18.56
N GLY A 497 21.49 -11.24 -17.89
CA GLY A 497 21.35 -12.68 -17.67
C GLY A 497 22.39 -13.31 -16.73
N LYS A 498 23.17 -12.52 -15.98
CA LYS A 498 24.16 -13.03 -15.00
C LYS A 498 23.51 -13.65 -13.75
N SER A 499 22.27 -13.28 -13.40
CA SER A 499 21.55 -13.87 -12.28
C SER A 499 20.04 -13.93 -12.52
N GLY A 500 19.39 -14.96 -11.97
CA GLY A 500 17.96 -15.20 -12.17
C GLY A 500 17.48 -16.53 -11.60
N VAL A 501 16.21 -16.83 -11.89
CA VAL A 501 15.63 -18.18 -11.82
C VAL A 501 15.28 -18.60 -13.24
N LEU A 502 15.71 -19.79 -13.64
CA LEU A 502 15.43 -20.38 -14.94
C LEU A 502 14.65 -21.69 -14.73
N ILE A 503 13.49 -21.82 -15.37
CA ILE A 503 12.70 -23.05 -15.42
C ILE A 503 12.91 -23.67 -16.81
N THR A 504 13.28 -24.95 -16.83
CA THR A 504 13.55 -25.74 -18.03
C THR A 504 12.63 -26.95 -18.08
N ASN A 505 12.73 -27.78 -19.12
CA ASN A 505 12.04 -29.08 -19.14
C ASN A 505 12.48 -30.05 -18.03
N LEU A 506 13.70 -29.91 -17.50
CA LEU A 506 14.28 -30.85 -16.55
C LEU A 506 14.43 -30.28 -15.12
N ALA A 507 14.58 -28.97 -14.97
CA ALA A 507 14.94 -28.38 -13.69
C ALA A 507 14.44 -26.94 -13.49
N LEU A 508 14.32 -26.54 -12.22
CA LEU A 508 14.39 -25.14 -11.81
C LEU A 508 15.81 -24.83 -11.33
N ARG A 509 16.42 -23.81 -11.92
CA ARG A 509 17.80 -23.39 -11.66
C ARG A 509 17.83 -21.99 -11.03
N VAL A 510 18.45 -21.88 -9.86
CA VAL A 510 18.69 -20.61 -9.16
C VAL A 510 20.17 -20.26 -9.29
N TYR A 511 20.48 -19.16 -9.97
CA TYR A 511 21.86 -18.91 -10.39
C TYR A 511 22.27 -17.43 -10.30
N SER A 512 23.58 -17.19 -10.15
CA SER A 512 24.16 -15.85 -10.02
C SER A 512 25.66 -15.83 -10.31
N LYS A 513 26.14 -14.93 -11.16
CA LYS A 513 27.58 -14.70 -11.43
C LYS A 513 28.06 -13.37 -10.83
N GLY A 514 28.60 -13.43 -9.62
CA GLY A 514 29.30 -12.32 -8.97
C GLY A 514 30.76 -12.18 -9.44
N LEU A 515 31.51 -11.27 -8.81
CA LEU A 515 32.94 -11.06 -9.07
C LEU A 515 33.84 -12.10 -8.38
N LEU A 516 33.41 -12.58 -7.21
CA LEU A 516 34.17 -13.50 -6.33
C LEU A 516 33.43 -14.82 -6.03
N PHE A 517 32.20 -14.96 -6.51
CA PHE A 517 31.30 -16.06 -6.18
C PHE A 517 30.40 -16.35 -7.38
N THR A 518 30.08 -17.63 -7.61
CA THR A 518 29.07 -18.06 -8.57
C THR A 518 28.14 -19.05 -7.90
N GLU A 519 26.83 -18.84 -8.05
CA GLU A 519 25.76 -19.74 -7.60
C GLU A 519 25.13 -20.42 -8.82
N ASN A 520 24.89 -21.72 -8.69
CA ASN A 520 24.16 -22.53 -9.66
C ASN A 520 23.54 -23.72 -8.91
N LYS A 521 22.39 -23.50 -8.27
CA LYS A 521 21.58 -24.54 -7.64
C LYS A 521 20.58 -25.04 -8.67
N SER A 522 20.47 -26.36 -8.84
CA SER A 522 19.59 -27.00 -9.82
C SER A 522 18.71 -28.02 -9.11
N TYR A 523 17.40 -27.88 -9.26
CA TYR A 523 16.39 -28.71 -8.61
C TYR A 523 15.60 -29.45 -9.70
N PRO A 524 15.59 -30.80 -9.73
CA PRO A 524 14.84 -31.55 -10.73
C PRO A 524 13.35 -31.21 -10.65
N ILE A 525 12.71 -30.98 -11.80
CA ILE A 525 11.39 -30.36 -11.82
C ILE A 525 10.31 -31.24 -11.17
N GLU A 526 10.47 -32.57 -11.25
CA GLU A 526 9.64 -33.56 -10.57
C GLU A 526 9.73 -33.56 -9.03
N THR A 527 10.77 -32.95 -8.44
CA THR A 527 10.93 -32.86 -6.97
C THR A 527 10.32 -31.60 -6.37
N ILE A 528 9.80 -30.67 -7.17
CA ILE A 528 9.23 -29.41 -6.70
C ILE A 528 7.75 -29.58 -6.43
N GLU A 529 7.33 -29.31 -5.20
CA GLU A 529 5.94 -29.51 -4.76
C GLU A 529 5.13 -28.20 -4.75
N GLU A 530 5.71 -27.13 -4.19
CA GLU A 530 5.11 -25.79 -4.15
C GLU A 530 6.20 -24.71 -4.34
N ILE A 531 5.83 -23.61 -5.00
CA ILE A 531 6.57 -22.36 -4.95
C ILE A 531 5.61 -21.26 -4.50
N LYS A 532 6.03 -20.39 -3.58
CA LYS A 532 5.22 -19.24 -3.14
C LYS A 532 6.06 -18.06 -2.67
N CYS A 533 5.48 -16.86 -2.75
CA CYS A 533 6.00 -15.71 -2.02
C CYS A 533 5.64 -15.88 -0.53
N ILE A 534 6.54 -15.47 0.37
CA ILE A 534 6.35 -15.60 1.83
C ILE A 534 6.64 -14.32 2.60
N ASP A 535 7.33 -13.35 1.99
CA ASP A 535 7.75 -12.07 2.55
C ASP A 535 8.28 -11.19 1.39
N ALA A 536 8.52 -9.90 1.63
CA ALA A 536 9.01 -8.98 0.62
C ALA A 536 10.33 -9.45 -0.05
N ASP A 537 10.36 -9.43 -1.37
CA ASP A 537 11.40 -9.98 -2.25
C ASP A 537 11.71 -11.48 -2.04
N LYS A 538 10.95 -12.24 -1.23
CA LYS A 538 11.35 -13.56 -0.71
C LYS A 538 10.37 -14.67 -1.09
N TYR A 539 10.89 -15.69 -1.74
CA TYR A 539 10.13 -16.80 -2.31
C TYR A 539 10.65 -18.11 -1.75
N SER A 540 9.75 -19.03 -1.39
CA SER A 540 10.09 -20.35 -0.89
C SER A 540 9.76 -21.41 -1.94
N ILE A 541 10.66 -22.38 -2.12
CA ILE A 541 10.43 -23.60 -2.90
C ILE A 541 10.37 -24.77 -1.91
N LEU A 542 9.23 -25.45 -1.86
CA LEU A 542 9.09 -26.75 -1.19
C LEU A 542 9.58 -27.85 -2.13
N ILE A 543 10.49 -28.68 -1.62
CA ILE A 543 11.13 -29.76 -2.37
C ILE A 543 10.83 -31.06 -1.63
N LYS A 544 10.37 -32.07 -2.37
CA LYS A 544 10.01 -33.37 -1.83
C LYS A 544 11.17 -34.00 -1.04
N ASP A 545 10.85 -34.48 0.16
CA ASP A 545 11.78 -35.13 1.11
C ASP A 545 12.99 -34.24 1.53
N GLN A 546 12.89 -32.90 1.41
CA GLN A 546 13.96 -31.94 1.71
C GLN A 546 13.46 -30.67 2.45
N GLU A 547 14.39 -29.87 3.00
CA GLU A 547 14.07 -28.55 3.55
C GLU A 547 13.71 -27.52 2.46
N SER A 548 12.77 -26.63 2.75
CA SER A 548 12.33 -25.57 1.84
C SER A 548 13.42 -24.54 1.53
N VAL A 549 13.68 -24.28 0.25
CA VAL A 549 14.73 -23.36 -0.20
C VAL A 549 14.17 -21.94 -0.37
N ASN A 550 14.76 -20.97 0.33
CA ASN A 550 14.40 -19.57 0.20
C ASN A 550 15.26 -18.84 -0.85
N ILE A 551 14.61 -18.12 -1.76
CA ILE A 551 15.20 -17.40 -2.90
C ILE A 551 14.83 -15.91 -2.83
N PRO A 552 15.81 -14.99 -2.85
CA PRO A 552 15.54 -13.56 -2.96
C PRO A 552 15.39 -13.12 -4.44
N LEU A 553 14.20 -12.66 -4.83
CA LEU A 553 13.86 -12.14 -6.17
C LEU A 553 13.54 -10.64 -6.16
N LYS A 554 14.47 -9.83 -5.65
CA LYS A 554 14.34 -8.37 -5.64
C LYS A 554 14.37 -7.78 -7.06
N ARG A 555 13.28 -7.12 -7.48
CA ARG A 555 13.17 -6.49 -8.81
C ARG A 555 12.25 -5.26 -8.76
N GLY A 556 12.84 -4.07 -8.77
CA GLY A 556 12.10 -2.80 -8.74
C GLY A 556 11.39 -2.52 -7.41
N LYS A 557 10.19 -1.91 -7.48
CA LYS A 557 9.24 -1.76 -6.38
C LYS A 557 7.91 -2.42 -6.79
N LEU A 558 7.82 -3.74 -6.65
CA LEU A 558 6.56 -4.46 -6.79
C LEU A 558 5.74 -4.34 -5.50
N SER A 559 4.41 -4.26 -5.60
CA SER A 559 3.52 -4.35 -4.44
C SER A 559 3.51 -5.78 -3.86
N PRO A 560 3.00 -6.01 -2.64
CA PRO A 560 2.87 -7.36 -2.07
C PRO A 560 2.03 -8.29 -2.95
N GLU A 561 0.91 -7.78 -3.49
CA GLU A 561 -0.03 -8.52 -4.33
C GLU A 561 0.67 -9.00 -5.61
N ASN A 562 1.44 -8.12 -6.26
CA ASN A 562 2.21 -8.44 -7.46
C ASN A 562 3.39 -9.38 -7.20
N GLN A 563 3.89 -9.46 -5.96
CA GLN A 563 4.88 -10.46 -5.55
C GLN A 563 4.25 -11.83 -5.27
N ILE A 564 3.06 -11.86 -4.67
CA ILE A 564 2.25 -13.08 -4.51
C ILE A 564 1.87 -13.64 -5.88
N ALA A 565 1.40 -12.77 -6.80
CA ALA A 565 1.08 -13.13 -8.17
C ALA A 565 2.30 -13.69 -8.93
N LEU A 566 3.49 -13.09 -8.76
CA LEU A 566 4.74 -13.64 -9.31
C LEU A 566 5.06 -15.02 -8.74
N GLY A 567 4.87 -15.23 -7.44
CA GLY A 567 5.05 -16.53 -6.80
C GLY A 567 4.11 -17.59 -7.37
N TYR A 568 2.83 -17.24 -7.53
CA TYR A 568 1.81 -18.08 -8.16
C TYR A 568 2.14 -18.42 -9.62
N PHE A 569 2.57 -17.42 -10.42
CA PHE A 569 3.01 -17.64 -11.81
C PHE A 569 4.19 -18.61 -11.88
N ILE A 570 5.24 -18.41 -11.06
CA ILE A 570 6.42 -19.29 -11.04
C ILE A 570 6.00 -20.73 -10.68
N ASN A 571 5.15 -20.90 -9.66
CA ASN A 571 4.60 -22.20 -9.27
C ASN A 571 3.83 -22.87 -10.42
N LYS A 572 2.91 -22.14 -11.07
CA LYS A 572 2.08 -22.68 -12.15
C LYS A 572 2.88 -22.95 -13.43
N ALA A 573 3.91 -22.17 -13.73
CA ALA A 573 4.83 -22.45 -14.82
C ALA A 573 5.61 -23.75 -14.56
N THR A 574 6.17 -23.92 -13.36
CA THR A 574 6.85 -25.16 -12.94
C THR A 574 5.90 -26.36 -13.00
N GLN A 575 4.68 -26.26 -12.45
CA GLN A 575 3.68 -27.32 -12.49
C GLN A 575 3.24 -27.65 -13.93
N MET A 576 3.04 -26.66 -14.80
CA MET A 576 2.66 -26.86 -16.20
C MET A 576 3.71 -27.65 -17.00
N ILE A 577 5.00 -27.35 -16.78
CA ILE A 577 6.11 -28.06 -17.44
C ILE A 577 6.29 -29.47 -16.85
N ASN A 578 6.17 -29.62 -15.52
CA ASN A 578 6.23 -30.93 -14.86
C ASN A 578 5.05 -31.85 -15.28
N ASN A 579 3.89 -31.28 -15.60
CA ASN A 579 2.70 -32.00 -16.06
C ASN A 579 2.79 -32.58 -17.48
N LEU A 580 3.83 -32.23 -18.26
CA LEU A 580 4.14 -32.91 -19.52
C LEU A 580 4.48 -34.38 -19.26
N TYR A 581 4.06 -35.29 -20.15
CA TYR A 581 4.40 -36.71 -20.04
C TYR A 581 5.92 -36.90 -20.01
N PHE A 582 6.41 -37.78 -19.12
CA PHE A 582 7.83 -37.85 -18.76
C PHE A 582 8.75 -38.01 -19.98
N GLU A 583 8.45 -38.93 -20.89
CA GLU A 583 9.30 -39.14 -22.08
C GLU A 583 9.31 -37.93 -23.01
N ASP A 584 8.16 -37.30 -23.24
CA ASP A 584 8.03 -36.12 -24.09
C ASP A 584 8.75 -34.92 -23.46
N ARG A 585 8.75 -34.83 -22.11
CA ARG A 585 9.49 -33.84 -21.33
C ARG A 585 11.01 -34.03 -21.44
N GLN A 586 11.50 -35.27 -21.37
CA GLN A 586 12.93 -35.58 -21.59
C GLN A 586 13.36 -35.27 -23.03
N ARG A 587 12.51 -35.54 -24.03
CA ARG A 587 12.79 -35.35 -25.46
C ARG A 587 12.49 -33.94 -26.00
N LEU A 588 12.03 -33.01 -25.16
CA LEU A 588 11.45 -31.73 -25.59
C LEU A 588 12.35 -30.92 -26.54
N TYR A 589 13.68 -30.96 -26.36
CA TYR A 589 14.61 -30.28 -27.27
C TYR A 589 14.48 -30.78 -28.71
N ARG A 590 14.34 -32.09 -28.91
CA ARG A 590 14.11 -32.68 -30.24
C ARG A 590 12.73 -32.35 -30.78
N ILE A 591 11.69 -32.44 -29.94
CA ILE A 591 10.31 -32.13 -30.37
C ILE A 591 10.18 -30.69 -30.88
N LEU A 592 10.77 -29.72 -30.17
CA LEU A 592 10.67 -28.30 -30.51
C LEU A 592 11.61 -27.84 -31.64
N ASN A 593 12.64 -28.62 -31.99
CA ASN A 593 13.65 -28.24 -32.99
C ASN A 593 13.76 -29.21 -34.18
N ALA A 594 12.86 -30.18 -34.31
CA ALA A 594 12.91 -31.17 -35.39
C ALA A 594 12.76 -30.54 -36.78
N ALA A 595 13.56 -31.04 -37.73
CA ALA A 595 13.35 -30.81 -39.15
C ALA A 595 12.43 -31.89 -39.77
N HIS A 596 12.52 -33.13 -39.26
CA HIS A 596 11.77 -34.28 -39.76
C HIS A 596 11.32 -35.18 -38.61
N ILE A 597 10.21 -35.90 -38.80
CA ILE A 597 9.74 -36.96 -37.90
C ILE A 597 9.90 -38.29 -38.64
N CYS A 598 10.55 -39.26 -38.01
CA CYS A 598 10.75 -40.58 -38.58
C CYS A 598 9.46 -41.41 -38.55
N VAL A 599 9.36 -42.40 -39.44
CA VAL A 599 8.29 -43.41 -39.46
C VAL A 599 8.17 -44.25 -38.18
N CYS A 600 9.13 -44.17 -37.24
CA CYS A 600 9.04 -44.74 -35.90
C CYS A 600 8.62 -43.74 -34.80
N GLY A 601 8.21 -42.52 -35.17
CA GLY A 601 7.84 -41.44 -34.24
C GLY A 601 9.00 -40.63 -33.66
N GLU A 602 10.25 -40.92 -34.04
CA GLU A 602 11.42 -40.22 -33.49
C GLU A 602 11.68 -38.88 -34.20
N TYR A 603 12.07 -37.86 -33.42
CA TYR A 603 12.28 -36.49 -33.90
C TYR A 603 13.75 -36.26 -34.31
N LEU A 604 13.97 -35.95 -35.59
CA LEU A 604 15.31 -35.71 -36.15
C LEU A 604 15.61 -34.21 -36.24
N LEU A 605 16.77 -33.83 -35.69
CA LEU A 605 17.30 -32.47 -35.68
C LEU A 605 17.86 -32.06 -37.06
N PRO A 606 18.03 -30.76 -37.35
CA PRO A 606 18.59 -30.28 -38.61
C PRO A 606 20.00 -30.85 -38.86
N GLY A 607 20.14 -31.61 -39.95
CA GLY A 607 21.39 -32.29 -40.31
C GLY A 607 21.48 -33.75 -39.88
N GLU A 608 20.55 -34.27 -39.06
CA GLU A 608 20.44 -35.71 -38.84
C GLU A 608 19.78 -36.39 -40.05
N THR A 609 20.54 -37.22 -40.76
CA THR A 609 20.04 -38.04 -41.88
C THR A 609 19.76 -39.50 -41.49
N ILE A 610 20.05 -39.89 -40.24
CA ILE A 610 19.84 -41.23 -39.71
C ILE A 610 19.03 -41.09 -38.41
N CYS A 611 17.94 -41.83 -38.31
CA CYS A 611 17.12 -41.86 -37.10
C CYS A 611 17.91 -42.50 -35.93
N PRO A 612 18.10 -41.81 -34.79
CA PRO A 612 18.85 -42.36 -33.66
C PRO A 612 18.16 -43.57 -32.99
N SER A 613 16.84 -43.72 -33.18
CA SER A 613 16.03 -44.78 -32.58
C SER A 613 15.93 -46.03 -33.47
N CYS A 614 15.33 -45.92 -34.66
CA CYS A 614 15.15 -47.08 -35.56
C CYS A 614 16.27 -47.28 -36.60
N ARG A 615 17.32 -46.45 -36.59
CA ARG A 615 18.47 -46.45 -37.54
C ARG A 615 18.12 -46.21 -39.02
N ARG A 616 16.85 -46.15 -39.43
CA ARG A 616 16.43 -45.82 -40.80
C ARG A 616 17.00 -44.46 -41.25
N MET A 617 17.39 -44.39 -42.52
CA MET A 617 18.01 -43.22 -43.14
C MET A 617 16.98 -42.41 -43.94
N LEU A 618 17.02 -41.09 -43.77
CA LEU A 618 16.27 -40.11 -44.54
C LEU A 618 16.96 -39.88 -45.91
N THR A 619 16.20 -39.93 -47.00
CA THR A 619 16.70 -39.67 -48.36
C THR A 619 16.32 -38.28 -48.87
N ASP A 620 16.95 -37.84 -49.97
CA ASP A 620 16.69 -36.56 -50.63
C ASP A 620 15.24 -36.39 -51.13
N SER A 621 14.49 -37.48 -51.27
CA SER A 621 13.05 -37.49 -51.58
C SER A 621 12.15 -37.23 -50.36
N GLY A 622 12.69 -37.27 -49.14
CA GLY A 622 11.96 -37.18 -47.88
C GLY A 622 11.58 -38.53 -47.26
N ASP A 623 11.88 -39.65 -47.91
CA ASP A 623 11.51 -40.99 -47.45
C ASP A 623 12.48 -41.55 -46.39
N PHE A 624 11.96 -42.34 -45.45
CA PHE A 624 12.75 -43.09 -44.48
C PHE A 624 12.89 -44.55 -44.89
N VAL A 625 14.11 -44.96 -45.20
CA VAL A 625 14.44 -46.29 -45.77
C VAL A 625 15.41 -47.07 -44.87
N GLU A 626 15.43 -48.39 -45.04
CA GLU A 626 16.18 -49.29 -44.17
C GLU A 626 17.68 -49.27 -44.43
N THR A 627 18.45 -49.49 -43.35
CA THR A 627 19.92 -49.46 -43.36
C THR A 627 20.51 -50.79 -42.93
N GLN A 628 21.59 -51.20 -43.60
CA GLN A 628 22.49 -52.26 -43.17
C GLN A 628 23.78 -51.64 -42.60
N GLU A 629 24.37 -52.29 -41.58
CA GLU A 629 25.67 -51.87 -41.04
C GLU A 629 26.81 -52.45 -41.90
N CYS A 630 27.81 -51.63 -42.26
CA CYS A 630 28.94 -52.08 -43.06
C CYS A 630 29.87 -53.01 -42.24
N PRO A 631 30.14 -54.26 -42.68
CA PRO A 631 31.00 -55.20 -41.94
C PRO A 631 32.45 -54.74 -41.71
N ASP A 632 32.93 -53.78 -42.50
CA ASP A 632 34.31 -53.29 -42.48
C ASP A 632 34.48 -52.01 -41.65
N CYS A 633 33.58 -51.04 -41.82
CA CYS A 633 33.71 -49.70 -41.20
C CYS A 633 32.56 -49.31 -40.26
N HIS A 634 31.64 -50.24 -39.96
CA HIS A 634 30.44 -50.06 -39.11
C HIS A 634 29.52 -48.87 -39.46
N SER A 635 29.70 -48.25 -40.63
CA SER A 635 28.80 -47.20 -41.11
C SER A 635 27.48 -47.79 -41.57
N LEU A 636 26.37 -47.18 -41.16
CA LEU A 636 25.04 -47.49 -41.68
C LEU A 636 24.91 -46.98 -43.12
N VAL A 637 24.52 -47.86 -44.02
CA VAL A 637 24.26 -47.56 -45.43
C VAL A 637 22.92 -48.13 -45.87
N LEU A 638 22.33 -47.58 -46.92
CA LEU A 638 21.04 -48.07 -47.45
C LEU A 638 21.11 -49.55 -47.84
N VAL A 639 20.07 -50.30 -47.47
CA VAL A 639 19.92 -51.71 -47.87
C VAL A 639 19.96 -51.83 -49.40
N GLY A 640 20.67 -52.83 -49.92
CA GLY A 640 20.79 -53.08 -51.36
C GLY A 640 21.81 -52.22 -52.11
N LYS A 641 22.58 -51.34 -51.43
CA LYS A 641 23.75 -50.70 -52.04
C LYS A 641 24.84 -51.74 -52.32
N ARG A 642 25.45 -51.68 -53.51
CA ARG A 642 26.55 -52.58 -53.92
C ARG A 642 27.87 -52.32 -53.18
N PHE A 643 28.10 -51.07 -52.77
CA PHE A 643 29.31 -50.62 -52.09
C PHE A 643 28.97 -49.71 -50.91
N CYS A 644 29.79 -49.74 -49.86
CA CYS A 644 29.68 -48.81 -48.73
C CYS A 644 30.08 -47.39 -49.16
N SER A 645 29.23 -46.40 -48.87
CA SER A 645 29.50 -44.98 -49.17
C SER A 645 30.62 -44.36 -48.33
N THR A 646 31.02 -44.98 -47.21
CA THR A 646 32.09 -44.47 -46.33
C THR A 646 33.47 -45.05 -46.66
N CYS A 647 33.58 -46.38 -46.83
CA CYS A 647 34.86 -47.07 -47.02
C CYS A 647 35.03 -47.78 -48.38
N GLY A 648 33.98 -47.87 -49.20
CA GLY A 648 34.01 -48.58 -50.49
C GLY A 648 33.85 -50.11 -50.42
N TYR A 649 33.72 -50.71 -49.23
CA TYR A 649 33.51 -52.15 -49.05
C TYR A 649 32.39 -52.71 -49.96
N SER A 650 32.67 -53.78 -50.69
CA SER A 650 31.71 -54.45 -51.59
C SER A 650 30.79 -55.39 -50.81
N PHE A 651 29.49 -55.17 -50.93
CA PHE A 651 28.47 -56.10 -50.40
C PHE A 651 28.20 -57.29 -51.34
N CYS A 652 28.79 -57.32 -52.54
CA CYS A 652 28.75 -58.46 -53.44
C CYS A 652 29.86 -59.47 -53.08
N GLY A 653 29.49 -60.68 -52.67
CA GLY A 653 30.45 -61.70 -52.23
C GLY A 653 29.91 -63.11 -52.07
N GLU A 654 29.24 -63.67 -53.10
CA GLU A 654 29.35 -65.08 -53.54
C GLU A 654 28.26 -65.44 -54.57
N MET A 655 28.69 -65.79 -55.80
CA MET A 655 27.96 -66.69 -56.70
C MET A 655 28.99 -67.54 -57.45
N ASN A 656 29.18 -68.77 -57.00
CA ASN A 656 29.96 -69.78 -57.71
C ASN A 656 29.13 -70.38 -58.86
N GLY A 657 29.73 -70.63 -60.01
CA GLY A 657 29.05 -71.29 -61.13
C GLY A 657 29.91 -71.42 -62.39
N GLY A 658 30.40 -72.64 -62.64
CA GLY A 658 31.03 -73.01 -63.92
C GLY A 658 30.00 -73.17 -65.05
N SER A 659 30.49 -73.38 -66.26
CA SER A 659 29.70 -73.39 -67.50
C SER A 659 29.21 -74.78 -67.96
N VAL A 660 28.31 -74.75 -68.96
CA VAL A 660 27.93 -75.81 -69.93
C VAL A 660 26.95 -76.92 -69.46
N ASN A 661 25.78 -76.97 -70.12
CA ASN A 661 24.94 -78.15 -70.52
C ASN A 661 24.44 -79.19 -69.48
N GLU A 662 23.32 -79.91 -69.63
CA GLU A 662 22.18 -79.97 -70.59
C GLU A 662 21.21 -81.12 -70.12
N LEU A 663 20.05 -81.31 -70.79
CA LEU A 663 19.03 -82.38 -70.60
C LEU A 663 18.15 -82.27 -69.32
N ILE A 664 16.80 -82.28 -69.35
CA ILE A 664 15.78 -83.24 -69.91
C ILE A 664 15.66 -84.49 -68.99
N THR A 665 14.50 -84.94 -68.47
CA THR A 665 13.09 -84.91 -68.93
C THR A 665 12.06 -84.88 -67.76
N VAL A 666 10.97 -84.12 -67.91
CA VAL A 666 9.53 -84.56 -67.92
C VAL A 666 9.07 -85.70 -66.99
N ASN A 667 8.11 -85.42 -66.07
CA ASN A 667 6.68 -85.74 -66.26
C ASN A 667 5.73 -85.05 -65.25
N GLU A 668 4.42 -85.08 -65.52
CA GLU A 668 3.34 -84.33 -64.80
C GLU A 668 2.62 -85.14 -63.69
N VAL A 669 1.77 -84.47 -62.89
CA VAL A 669 0.31 -84.72 -62.73
C VAL A 669 -0.28 -84.04 -61.45
N VAL A 670 -1.23 -83.10 -61.65
CA VAL A 670 -2.48 -82.80 -60.86
C VAL A 670 -2.37 -82.55 -59.32
N GLU A 671 -3.02 -81.58 -58.67
CA GLU A 671 -3.81 -80.34 -59.00
C GLU A 671 -3.69 -79.42 -57.74
N ASP A 672 -4.07 -78.12 -57.69
CA ASP A 672 -5.42 -77.57 -57.93
C ASP A 672 -5.41 -76.04 -58.21
N ASN A 673 -6.58 -75.50 -58.57
CA ASN A 673 -6.88 -74.20 -59.23
C ASN A 673 -7.50 -73.15 -58.25
N CYS A 674 -7.91 -71.89 -58.54
CA CYS A 674 -7.95 -70.88 -59.66
C CYS A 674 -8.38 -69.52 -58.99
N LEU A 675 -8.28 -68.25 -59.44
CA LEU A 675 -7.72 -67.40 -60.54
C LEU A 675 -7.22 -66.06 -59.86
N GLN A 676 -6.78 -64.92 -60.43
CA GLN A 676 -6.91 -64.20 -61.72
C GLN A 676 -8.29 -63.54 -62.00
N SER A 677 -8.43 -62.40 -62.71
CA SER A 677 -7.47 -61.42 -63.29
C SER A 677 -8.11 -60.01 -63.44
N GLN A 678 -7.41 -59.05 -64.06
CA GLN A 678 -7.80 -57.63 -64.24
C GLN A 678 -8.40 -57.30 -65.64
N ASP A 679 -8.83 -56.03 -65.78
CA ASP A 679 -8.67 -55.12 -66.94
C ASP A 679 -9.79 -54.83 -67.98
N ALA A 680 -9.76 -53.54 -68.40
CA ALA A 680 -10.01 -52.98 -69.75
C ALA A 680 -11.36 -52.33 -70.17
N VAL A 681 -11.44 -51.00 -69.95
CA VAL A 681 -11.81 -49.86 -70.86
C VAL A 681 -12.90 -50.00 -71.96
N VAL A 682 -13.85 -49.03 -72.03
CA VAL A 682 -14.20 -48.11 -73.17
C VAL A 682 -15.58 -47.43 -72.96
N GLN A 683 -15.76 -46.21 -73.49
CA GLN A 683 -16.99 -45.36 -73.41
C GLN A 683 -17.88 -45.47 -74.67
N ILE A 684 -19.13 -44.97 -74.59
CA ILE A 684 -19.76 -44.01 -75.54
C ILE A 684 -21.13 -43.53 -74.97
N GLU A 685 -21.66 -42.42 -75.49
CA GLU A 685 -22.78 -41.60 -74.99
C GLU A 685 -24.10 -41.83 -75.74
N GLU A 686 -25.26 -41.41 -75.18
CA GLU A 686 -26.35 -40.72 -75.92
C GLU A 686 -27.42 -40.07 -74.98
N ASP A 687 -28.08 -39.01 -75.49
CA ASP A 687 -28.85 -37.93 -74.80
C ASP A 687 -30.21 -38.28 -74.13
N GLY A 688 -30.87 -37.30 -73.44
CA GLY A 688 -32.17 -37.54 -72.73
C GLY A 688 -33.19 -36.40 -72.43
N SER A 689 -32.82 -35.16 -72.05
CA SER A 689 -33.70 -33.95 -71.86
C SER A 689 -34.82 -33.88 -70.77
N GLY A 690 -35.11 -32.66 -70.27
CA GLY A 690 -36.23 -32.26 -69.37
C GLY A 690 -35.82 -31.96 -67.90
N GLN A 691 -35.96 -30.76 -67.28
CA GLN A 691 -37.12 -29.85 -67.01
C GLN A 691 -38.21 -30.49 -66.11
N GLU A 692 -38.75 -29.85 -65.05
CA GLU A 692 -38.65 -28.46 -64.54
C GLU A 692 -39.08 -28.34 -63.05
N GLU A 693 -38.81 -27.20 -62.39
CA GLU A 693 -39.43 -26.60 -61.15
C GLU A 693 -39.69 -27.48 -59.88
N GLY A 694 -39.41 -27.09 -58.62
CA GLY A 694 -38.89 -25.88 -57.95
C GLY A 694 -38.57 -26.24 -56.47
N VAL A 695 -38.69 -25.44 -55.40
CA VAL A 695 -39.10 -24.03 -55.13
C VAL A 695 -38.34 -23.54 -53.86
N GLU A 696 -38.44 -22.24 -53.54
CA GLU A 696 -37.84 -21.42 -52.46
C GLU A 696 -38.28 -21.72 -51.00
N GLN A 697 -37.69 -21.20 -49.89
CA GLN A 697 -36.40 -20.56 -49.52
C GLN A 697 -36.33 -20.39 -47.97
N LYS A 698 -35.12 -20.24 -47.41
CA LYS A 698 -34.71 -19.13 -46.49
C LYS A 698 -33.24 -19.30 -46.04
N GLU A 699 -32.33 -18.51 -46.60
CA GLU A 699 -31.86 -17.19 -46.09
C GLU A 699 -30.78 -17.29 -44.98
N ILE A 700 -29.51 -17.21 -45.40
CA ILE A 700 -28.41 -16.64 -44.62
C ILE A 700 -27.73 -15.61 -45.55
N GLN A 701 -27.38 -14.44 -45.02
CA GLN A 701 -26.94 -13.30 -45.83
C GLN A 701 -25.43 -13.37 -46.15
N GLU A 702 -25.09 -13.19 -47.43
CA GLU A 702 -23.74 -12.80 -47.86
C GLU A 702 -23.56 -11.28 -47.68
N SER A 703 -22.31 -10.84 -47.54
CA SER A 703 -21.92 -9.43 -47.69
C SER A 703 -20.87 -9.30 -48.79
N GLU A 704 -21.23 -8.57 -49.85
CA GLU A 704 -20.39 -8.41 -51.03
C GLU A 704 -19.05 -7.74 -50.69
N SER A 705 -17.98 -8.16 -51.36
CA SER A 705 -16.71 -7.41 -51.40
C SER A 705 -16.28 -7.20 -52.84
N ALA A 706 -15.93 -5.95 -53.17
CA ALA A 706 -15.62 -5.54 -54.54
C ALA A 706 -14.40 -6.27 -55.12
N PRO A 707 -14.35 -6.51 -56.45
CA PRO A 707 -13.26 -7.23 -57.09
C PRO A 707 -11.91 -6.56 -56.83
N ILE A 708 -11.00 -7.29 -56.19
CA ILE A 708 -9.65 -6.84 -55.90
C ILE A 708 -8.81 -6.97 -57.17
N GLU A 709 -8.29 -5.85 -57.69
CA GLU A 709 -7.31 -5.89 -58.78
C GLU A 709 -5.94 -6.40 -58.28
N PHE A 710 -5.25 -7.17 -59.13
CA PHE A 710 -3.93 -7.72 -58.87
C PHE A 710 -2.94 -7.28 -59.94
N LEU A 711 -1.68 -7.08 -59.54
CA LEU A 711 -0.56 -6.80 -60.43
C LEU A 711 0.54 -7.84 -60.24
N ASN A 712 1.19 -8.27 -61.32
CA ASN A 712 2.30 -9.22 -61.24
C ASN A 712 3.56 -8.50 -60.75
N CYS A 713 4.23 -9.04 -59.73
CA CYS A 713 5.49 -8.49 -59.24
C CYS A 713 6.58 -8.57 -60.33
N PRO A 714 7.23 -7.44 -60.71
CA PRO A 714 8.18 -7.42 -61.82
C PRO A 714 9.49 -8.19 -61.55
N ASN A 715 9.74 -8.65 -60.31
CA ASN A 715 10.92 -9.43 -59.94
C ASN A 715 10.66 -10.94 -59.77
N CYS A 716 9.41 -11.38 -59.56
CA CYS A 716 9.11 -12.80 -59.29
C CYS A 716 7.78 -13.32 -59.88
N GLY A 717 7.08 -12.51 -60.68
CA GLY A 717 5.81 -12.86 -61.35
C GLY A 717 4.59 -12.98 -60.42
N TYR A 718 4.77 -13.11 -59.11
CA TYR A 718 3.68 -13.34 -58.15
C TYR A 718 2.63 -12.22 -58.17
N GLN A 719 1.34 -12.60 -58.17
CA GLN A 719 0.22 -11.66 -58.12
C GLN A 719 0.13 -10.97 -56.76
N VAL A 720 0.29 -9.65 -56.76
CA VAL A 720 0.22 -8.80 -55.57
C VAL A 720 -1.09 -7.98 -55.62
N PRO A 721 -1.92 -8.00 -54.56
CA PRO A 721 -3.10 -7.13 -54.47
C PRO A 721 -2.74 -5.65 -54.63
N PHE A 722 -3.55 -4.90 -55.35
CA PHE A 722 -3.28 -3.49 -55.64
C PHE A 722 -3.06 -2.68 -54.36
N GLY A 723 -2.05 -1.80 -54.37
CA GLY A 723 -1.72 -0.91 -53.26
C GLY A 723 -0.74 -1.46 -52.20
N LYS A 724 -0.38 -2.75 -52.19
CA LYS A 724 0.73 -3.25 -51.35
C LYS A 724 2.06 -2.63 -51.80
N LYS A 725 2.89 -2.18 -50.85
CA LYS A 725 4.16 -1.48 -51.13
C LYS A 725 5.31 -2.41 -51.56
N PHE A 726 5.24 -3.68 -51.16
CA PHE A 726 6.25 -4.70 -51.43
C PHE A 726 5.54 -6.02 -51.76
N CYS A 727 6.18 -6.87 -52.57
CA CYS A 727 5.69 -8.21 -52.83
C CYS A 727 5.81 -9.10 -51.58
N SER A 728 4.71 -9.73 -51.17
CA SER A 728 4.66 -10.62 -50.00
C SER A 728 5.51 -11.89 -50.15
N ARG A 729 5.89 -12.28 -51.38
CA ARG A 729 6.68 -13.49 -51.65
C ARG A 729 8.20 -13.25 -51.72
N CYS A 730 8.65 -12.07 -52.16
CA CYS A 730 10.07 -11.79 -52.41
C CYS A 730 10.58 -10.47 -51.84
N GLY A 731 9.76 -9.73 -51.07
CA GLY A 731 10.13 -8.45 -50.44
C GLY A 731 10.39 -7.27 -51.37
N SER A 732 10.40 -7.49 -52.70
CA SER A 732 10.74 -6.44 -53.67
C SER A 732 9.68 -5.33 -53.74
N PRO A 733 10.08 -4.05 -53.83
CA PRO A 733 9.14 -2.93 -53.86
C PRO A 733 8.29 -2.92 -55.14
N ILE A 734 7.04 -2.50 -55.01
CA ILE A 734 6.12 -2.30 -56.12
C ILE A 734 6.05 -0.80 -56.44
N LEU A 735 6.59 -0.42 -57.59
CA LEU A 735 6.58 0.97 -58.06
C LEU A 735 5.17 1.37 -58.50
N LYS A 736 4.60 2.40 -57.87
CA LYS A 736 3.37 3.02 -58.33
C LYS A 736 3.65 3.99 -59.48
N LYS A 737 2.74 4.06 -60.45
CA LYS A 737 2.58 5.29 -61.24
C LYS A 737 1.96 6.37 -60.35
N GLU A 738 2.37 7.61 -60.57
CA GLU A 738 1.81 8.77 -59.88
C GLU A 738 0.59 9.29 -60.64
N ASP A 739 -0.47 9.61 -59.91
CA ASP A 739 -1.55 10.48 -60.37
C ASP A 739 -1.67 11.67 -59.42
N ASN A 740 -1.93 12.84 -59.98
CA ASN A 740 -1.86 14.11 -59.26
C ASN A 740 -3.12 14.34 -58.41
N ASN A 741 -2.97 14.80 -57.16
CA ASN A 741 -3.56 16.09 -56.77
C ASN A 741 -3.17 16.62 -55.37
N ASN A 742 -3.10 17.95 -55.32
CA ASN A 742 -3.13 18.87 -54.18
C ASN A 742 -2.02 18.82 -53.10
N SER A 743 -1.64 20.02 -52.67
CA SER A 743 -0.54 20.32 -51.75
C SER A 743 -1.01 21.14 -50.55
N LEU A 744 -0.41 20.91 -49.38
CA LEU A 744 -0.55 21.75 -48.19
C LEU A 744 0.75 21.61 -47.36
N ALA A 745 1.45 22.72 -47.15
CA ALA A 745 2.81 22.72 -46.64
C ALA A 745 2.89 22.52 -45.11
N GLY A 746 3.84 21.69 -44.66
CA GLY A 746 4.17 21.57 -43.23
C GLY A 746 5.07 22.71 -42.74
N ILE A 747 4.86 23.15 -41.50
CA ILE A 747 5.66 24.21 -40.87
C ILE A 747 6.95 23.62 -40.32
N ARG A 748 8.12 24.23 -40.61
CA ARG A 748 9.39 23.83 -39.97
C ARG A 748 9.50 24.37 -38.55
N CYS A 749 9.97 23.55 -37.62
CA CYS A 749 10.28 23.95 -36.26
C CYS A 749 11.37 25.03 -36.25
N ARG A 750 11.12 26.18 -35.60
CA ARG A 750 12.13 27.26 -35.48
C ARG A 750 13.34 26.88 -34.63
N ASN A 751 13.23 25.85 -33.79
CA ASN A 751 14.29 25.37 -32.89
C ASN A 751 15.18 24.29 -33.54
N CYS A 752 14.58 23.26 -34.17
CA CYS A 752 15.31 22.10 -34.70
C CYS A 752 15.19 21.88 -36.22
N GLY A 753 14.53 22.78 -36.97
CA GLY A 753 14.36 22.70 -38.42
C GLY A 753 13.46 21.57 -38.95
N ASN A 754 13.04 20.63 -38.10
CA ASN A 754 12.22 19.48 -38.47
C ASN A 754 10.83 19.90 -39.00
N LEU A 755 10.31 19.15 -39.97
CA LEU A 755 9.03 19.45 -40.63
C LEU A 755 7.85 18.92 -39.80
N ILE A 756 6.98 19.82 -39.35
CA ILE A 756 5.83 19.50 -38.52
C ILE A 756 4.57 19.46 -39.40
N LYS A 757 3.80 18.37 -39.26
CA LYS A 757 2.49 18.22 -39.91
C LYS A 757 1.45 19.15 -39.25
N PRO A 758 0.48 19.70 -40.00
CA PRO A 758 -0.59 20.54 -39.46
C PRO A 758 -1.35 19.91 -38.28
N GLY A 759 -1.87 20.74 -37.38
CA GLY A 759 -2.69 20.30 -36.23
C GLY A 759 -1.90 19.69 -35.05
N LYS A 760 -0.58 19.92 -34.97
CA LYS A 760 0.24 19.52 -33.82
C LYS A 760 0.63 20.73 -32.98
N LYS A 761 0.26 20.74 -31.69
CA LYS A 761 0.55 21.83 -30.74
C LYS A 761 2.04 21.96 -30.37
N PHE A 762 2.84 20.93 -30.61
CA PHE A 762 4.26 20.84 -30.25
C PHE A 762 5.07 20.12 -31.32
N CYS A 763 6.37 20.43 -31.44
CA CYS A 763 7.29 19.69 -32.30
C CYS A 763 7.59 18.30 -31.73
N THR A 764 7.23 17.24 -32.45
CA THR A 764 7.40 15.84 -32.03
C THR A 764 8.85 15.35 -31.97
N ALA A 765 9.85 16.21 -32.25
CA ALA A 765 11.28 15.88 -32.17
C ALA A 765 12.05 16.65 -31.08
N CYS A 766 11.47 17.70 -30.50
CA CYS A 766 12.16 18.53 -29.48
C CYS A 766 11.22 19.20 -28.46
N GLY A 767 9.92 18.90 -28.47
CA GLY A 767 8.94 19.43 -27.51
C GLY A 767 8.56 20.90 -27.68
N THR A 768 9.28 21.68 -28.50
CA THR A 768 9.02 23.13 -28.68
C THR A 768 7.56 23.39 -29.12
N PRO A 769 6.79 24.21 -28.39
CA PRO A 769 5.39 24.51 -28.73
C PRO A 769 5.27 25.33 -30.02
N ILE A 770 4.11 25.25 -30.66
CA ILE A 770 3.76 26.01 -31.85
C ILE A 770 2.60 26.94 -31.50
N ASN A 771 2.90 28.23 -31.37
CA ASN A 771 1.87 29.24 -31.20
C ASN A 771 1.24 29.53 -32.57
N GLU A 772 -0.05 29.22 -32.71
CA GLU A 772 -0.85 29.60 -33.87
C GLU A 772 -1.47 30.99 -33.64
N LYS A 773 -1.55 31.77 -34.73
CA LYS A 773 -1.90 33.20 -34.80
C LYS A 773 -0.85 34.17 -34.24
N GLY A 774 -0.75 35.29 -34.93
CA GLY A 774 -0.23 36.55 -34.43
C GLY A 774 -1.02 37.65 -35.11
N GLU A 775 -1.43 38.66 -34.36
CA GLU A 775 -2.06 39.89 -34.82
C GLU A 775 -1.66 41.00 -33.83
N HIS A 776 -1.73 42.26 -34.25
CA HIS A 776 -1.23 43.40 -33.48
C HIS A 776 -2.22 43.83 -32.37
N ASP A 777 -1.73 44.43 -31.28
CA ASP A 777 -1.86 45.90 -31.13
C ASP A 777 -1.07 46.45 -29.93
N ASN A 778 -1.14 47.77 -29.73
CA ASN A 778 -0.32 48.57 -28.82
C ASN A 778 -1.07 48.90 -27.51
N GLU A 779 -0.36 48.86 -26.38
CA GLU A 779 -0.12 50.02 -25.48
C GLU A 779 0.99 49.68 -24.45
#